data_AF-G5AUJ5-F1
#
_entry.id   AF-G5AUJ5-F1
#
_cell.length_a   1.000
_cell.length_b   1.000
_cell.length_c   1.000
_cell.angle_alpha   90.00
_cell.angle_beta   90.00
_cell.angle_gamma   90.00
#
_symmetry.space_group_name_H-M   'P 1'
#
loop_
_entity.id
_entity.type
_entity.pdbx_description
1 polymer ?
#
loop_
_entity_poly.entity_id
_entity_poly.type
_entity_poly.pdbx_seq_one_letter_code
_entity_poly.pdbx_strand_id
1 'polypeptide(L)'
;MVPMAQQPCWKFKLYKQIAELWDKILPECSVKEGPDGGSWVYVPDENNAILGRNTNKQVYEGLTTGLLKVIAAVFGCLIANRPDGNSRPATPKISTQEMKNKPSQGDAFNSRVQDLISYVVSMGLIDKLCGCFLSVQGPVDENPKMATFLQHAAELLHGMCTLCFAVTRRSYSIFDSNRQDPTGLTAALQTTDLAGVLHMLYCILFHGTISDPSSASPKESYAQNTVQVAIQSLRFFNSFAVLDLPAFQSIVGAEGLSLAFRHMASSLLGHCSHVSCESLLHEVIVCVGYFTVNHPDNQVIVQSGRHPTVLQKLCQLPFQYFSDPRLIKVLFPSLIAACYNNCQNKVILEQEMSCVLLASFIQDFTQTPNQAEPQPHQPREDVDINKLRVMFFGKIPGTEVRLAGEFLSLQRLEGTYLHGQVYMSGVVVASLLRFQSTLVIAEHVDGSLAPITLNTITAARRLGGEVSCLVAGTKCDKVVQDLCEVAGVAKVLVAQHDAYKGLLPEELTPLILATQKQFSYTHICAGASAFGKNLMPRIAAKLDVSPISDIIEIKSPDTFVRTIYAGNALCTVKCDEKVKVFSVRGTSFEAAATSGGSASSENAPSSSPVGISEWLDQKLTKSDRPELTGAKVVVSGVGASRAAVDAGFVPNDMQVGQTGKIVAPELYIAVGISGAIQHLAGMKDSKTIVAINKDPEAPIFQVADYGIVADLFKGLRNGSVTAGDLGPWDSRAPPGRAAAPCKSSGCASRVAQLDTVTTDTFFFLVLGMKRGISVWTFPPLLQVSVS
;
A
#
# COMPACT_ATOMS: atom_id res chain seq x y z
N MET A 1 21.70 35.07 13.65
CA MET A 1 21.94 33.68 14.07
C MET A 1 21.98 33.64 15.60
N VAL A 2 20.97 33.04 16.22
CA VAL A 2 20.94 32.65 17.65
C VAL A 2 20.53 31.16 17.65
N PRO A 3 21.20 30.28 18.42
CA PRO A 3 20.95 28.85 18.35
C PRO A 3 19.68 28.50 19.11
N MET A 4 18.59 28.18 18.40
CA MET A 4 17.40 27.55 18.99
C MET A 4 17.64 26.05 19.19
N ALA A 5 18.39 25.72 20.24
CA ALA A 5 18.29 24.43 20.91
C ALA A 5 17.55 24.68 22.25
N GLN A 6 16.58 23.82 22.56
CA GLN A 6 15.66 23.85 23.72
C GLN A 6 14.37 24.68 23.54
N GLN A 7 13.26 24.01 23.19
CA GLN A 7 11.91 24.12 23.80
C GLN A 7 10.83 23.39 22.96
N PRO A 8 10.08 22.39 23.48
CA PRO A 8 8.96 21.75 22.77
C PRO A 8 7.61 22.50 22.88
N CYS A 9 7.50 23.57 23.67
CA CYS A 9 6.21 24.18 24.02
C CYS A 9 5.50 24.97 22.90
N TRP A 10 6.20 25.34 21.83
CA TRP A 10 5.62 26.12 20.72
C TRP A 10 4.90 25.21 19.70
N LYS A 11 5.32 23.94 19.62
CA LYS A 11 4.67 22.91 18.78
C LYS A 11 3.22 22.67 19.19
N PHE A 12 2.86 22.80 20.46
CA PHE A 12 1.47 22.61 20.86
C PHE A 12 0.60 23.84 20.62
N LYS A 13 1.16 25.06 20.66
CA LYS A 13 0.38 26.30 20.55
C LYS A 13 -0.08 26.63 19.13
N LEU A 14 0.79 26.49 18.13
CA LEU A 14 0.41 26.78 16.74
C LEU A 14 -0.58 25.74 16.19
N TYR A 15 -0.33 24.46 16.45
CA TYR A 15 -1.21 23.37 16.03
C TYR A 15 -2.58 23.46 16.74
N LYS A 16 -2.60 23.73 18.05
CA LYS A 16 -3.85 23.95 18.80
C LYS A 16 -4.60 25.20 18.36
N GLN A 17 -3.92 26.31 18.05
CA GLN A 17 -4.57 27.52 17.52
C GLN A 17 -5.19 27.29 16.14
N ILE A 18 -4.51 26.53 15.27
CA ILE A 18 -5.04 26.13 13.96
C ILE A 18 -6.27 25.22 14.15
N ALA A 19 -6.21 24.21 15.04
CA ALA A 19 -7.37 23.36 15.38
C ALA A 19 -8.56 24.16 15.92
N GLU A 20 -8.33 25.02 16.91
CA GLU A 20 -9.36 25.83 17.54
C GLU A 20 -9.98 26.87 16.59
N LEU A 21 -9.24 27.30 15.56
CA LEU A 21 -9.75 28.14 14.47
C LEU A 21 -10.60 27.34 13.48
N TRP A 22 -10.19 26.13 13.09
CA TRP A 22 -10.91 25.31 12.12
C TRP A 22 -12.22 24.71 12.64
N ASP A 23 -12.28 24.31 13.92
CA ASP A 23 -13.53 23.85 14.56
C ASP A 23 -14.54 24.98 14.74
N LYS A 24 -14.11 26.24 14.71
CA LYS A 24 -14.99 27.42 14.81
C LYS A 24 -15.50 27.93 13.45
N ILE A 25 -14.88 27.53 12.34
CA ILE A 25 -15.08 28.16 11.03
C ILE A 25 -15.89 27.29 10.05
N LEU A 26 -15.89 25.96 10.21
CA LEU A 26 -16.70 25.02 9.41
C LEU A 26 -17.71 24.28 10.31
N PRO A 27 -18.85 24.90 10.68
CA PRO A 27 -19.92 24.17 11.33
C PRO A 27 -20.51 23.11 10.38
N GLU A 28 -20.87 21.97 10.96
CA GLU A 28 -21.34 20.72 10.34
C GLU A 28 -22.01 20.88 8.95
N CYS A 29 -21.26 20.58 7.89
CA CYS A 29 -21.85 20.15 6.62
C CYS A 29 -22.31 18.71 6.79
N SER A 30 -23.43 18.49 7.49
CA SER A 30 -23.99 17.17 7.70
C SER A 30 -24.54 16.63 6.38
N VAL A 31 -23.88 15.63 5.80
CA VAL A 31 -24.49 14.76 4.79
C VAL A 31 -25.51 13.88 5.53
N LYS A 32 -26.80 14.05 5.25
CA LYS A 32 -27.85 13.17 5.79
C LYS A 32 -28.03 11.97 4.87
N GLU A 33 -28.07 10.77 5.46
CA GLU A 33 -28.43 9.54 4.77
C GLU A 33 -29.87 9.62 4.24
N GLY A 34 -30.04 9.25 2.97
CA GLY A 34 -31.36 9.06 2.36
C GLY A 34 -32.04 7.77 2.85
N PRO A 35 -33.37 7.63 2.67
CA PRO A 35 -34.17 6.64 3.38
C PRO A 35 -33.85 5.16 3.11
N ASP A 36 -33.11 4.83 2.03
CA ASP A 36 -33.10 3.47 1.48
C ASP A 36 -31.72 2.79 1.39
N GLY A 37 -30.67 3.31 2.03
CA GLY A 37 -29.44 2.54 2.29
C GLY A 37 -28.66 1.99 1.07
N GLY A 38 -28.81 2.59 -0.11
CA GLY A 38 -28.02 2.27 -1.31
C GLY A 38 -27.10 3.43 -1.70
N SER A 39 -25.81 3.15 -1.96
CA SER A 39 -24.87 4.10 -2.57
C SER A 39 -25.29 4.36 -4.02
N TRP A 40 -25.98 5.47 -4.24
CA TRP A 40 -26.12 6.12 -5.54
C TRP A 40 -25.46 7.49 -5.43
N VAL A 41 -24.83 7.94 -6.52
CA VAL A 41 -24.42 9.35 -6.69
C VAL A 41 -25.68 10.20 -6.46
N TYR A 42 -25.76 10.86 -5.31
CA TYR A 42 -26.88 11.73 -4.95
C TYR A 42 -26.84 12.98 -5.83
N VAL A 43 -27.68 13.02 -6.87
CA VAL A 43 -28.05 14.24 -7.58
C VAL A 43 -29.27 14.81 -6.85
N PRO A 44 -29.17 15.99 -6.19
CA PRO A 44 -30.29 16.51 -5.41
C PRO A 44 -31.47 16.88 -6.32
N ASP A 45 -32.65 16.33 -6.05
CA ASP A 45 -33.90 16.77 -6.66
C ASP A 45 -34.15 18.27 -6.42
N GLU A 46 -34.66 18.94 -7.46
CA GLU A 46 -34.80 20.40 -7.59
C GLU A 46 -35.57 21.09 -6.42
N ASN A 47 -36.32 20.33 -5.61
CA ASN A 47 -37.16 20.86 -4.53
C ASN A 47 -36.45 21.06 -3.18
N ASN A 48 -35.28 20.44 -2.92
CA ASN A 48 -34.53 20.62 -1.66
C ASN A 48 -33.45 21.72 -1.72
N ALA A 49 -33.27 22.36 -2.88
CA ALA A 49 -32.24 23.38 -3.13
C ALA A 49 -32.41 24.70 -2.35
N ILE A 50 -33.52 24.88 -1.63
CA ILE A 50 -33.83 26.11 -0.88
C ILE A 50 -33.16 26.10 0.51
N LEU A 51 -32.98 24.94 1.15
CA LEU A 51 -32.43 24.85 2.51
C LEU A 51 -30.89 24.95 2.53
N GLY A 52 -30.20 24.37 1.54
CA GLY A 52 -28.73 24.43 1.41
C GLY A 52 -28.20 25.79 0.92
N ARG A 53 -29.06 26.65 0.40
CA ARG A 53 -28.68 27.98 -0.13
C ARG A 53 -28.35 28.99 0.97
N ASN A 54 -28.88 28.81 2.19
CA ASN A 54 -28.72 29.75 3.30
C ASN A 54 -27.58 29.40 4.27
N THR A 55 -27.25 28.12 4.46
CA THR A 55 -26.16 27.66 5.36
C THR A 55 -24.76 27.89 4.74
N ASN A 56 -24.64 27.83 3.41
CA ASN A 56 -23.36 27.98 2.71
C ASN A 56 -22.84 29.43 2.62
N LYS A 57 -23.68 30.45 2.82
CA LYS A 57 -23.25 31.85 2.70
C LYS A 57 -22.16 32.25 3.71
N GLN A 58 -22.15 31.63 4.89
CA GLN A 58 -21.16 31.88 5.96
C GLN A 58 -19.82 31.17 5.70
N VAL A 59 -19.83 29.99 5.06
CA VAL A 59 -18.59 29.22 4.77
C VAL A 59 -17.69 29.99 3.79
N TYR A 60 -18.30 30.67 2.81
CA TYR A 60 -17.60 31.49 1.83
C TYR A 60 -17.27 32.92 2.32
N GLU A 61 -17.43 33.21 3.63
CA GLU A 61 -17.03 34.50 4.21
C GLU A 61 -15.50 34.64 4.35
N GLY A 62 -15.06 35.87 4.61
CA GLY A 62 -13.67 36.31 4.44
C GLY A 62 -12.65 35.64 5.37
N LEU A 63 -13.06 35.13 6.54
CA LEU A 63 -12.14 34.51 7.49
C LEU A 63 -11.66 33.13 7.01
N THR A 64 -12.59 32.26 6.58
CA THR A 64 -12.28 30.93 6.03
C THR A 64 -11.44 31.04 4.77
N THR A 65 -11.89 31.90 3.85
CA THR A 65 -11.20 32.16 2.59
C THR A 65 -9.82 32.77 2.82
N GLY A 66 -9.70 33.69 3.78
CA GLY A 66 -8.44 34.27 4.21
C GLY A 66 -7.49 33.23 4.82
N LEU A 67 -8.00 32.31 5.63
CA LEU A 67 -7.21 31.24 6.24
C LEU A 67 -6.70 30.25 5.19
N LEU A 68 -7.56 29.80 4.27
CA LEU A 68 -7.17 28.94 3.14
C LEU A 68 -6.07 29.61 2.31
N LYS A 69 -6.24 30.90 1.98
CA LYS A 69 -5.23 31.68 1.25
C LYS A 69 -3.90 31.74 2.00
N VAL A 70 -3.92 31.98 3.31
CA VAL A 70 -2.69 32.04 4.13
C VAL A 70 -2.00 30.68 4.16
N ILE A 71 -2.74 29.59 4.36
CA ILE A 71 -2.13 28.25 4.40
C ILE A 71 -1.59 27.85 3.02
N ALA A 72 -2.32 28.12 1.94
CA ALA A 72 -1.85 27.91 0.58
C ALA A 72 -0.55 28.69 0.30
N ALA A 73 -0.49 29.97 0.72
CA ALA A 73 0.72 30.78 0.60
C ALA A 73 1.88 30.22 1.45
N VAL A 74 1.62 29.73 2.66
CA VAL A 74 2.63 29.06 3.49
C VAL A 74 3.14 27.81 2.81
N PHE A 75 2.28 26.99 2.21
CA PHE A 75 2.70 25.80 1.47
C PHE A 75 3.53 26.17 0.24
N GLY A 76 3.13 27.20 -0.51
CA GLY A 76 3.93 27.75 -1.61
C GLY A 76 5.33 28.19 -1.15
N CYS A 77 5.42 28.90 -0.02
CA CYS A 77 6.69 29.29 0.58
C CYS A 77 7.55 28.09 1.03
N LEU A 78 6.93 27.04 1.58
CA LEU A 78 7.63 25.82 1.98
C LEU A 78 8.17 25.06 0.76
N ILE A 79 7.40 25.02 -0.34
CA ILE A 79 7.84 24.43 -1.61
C ILE A 79 9.05 25.20 -2.17
N ALA A 80 9.00 26.53 -2.15
CA ALA A 80 10.05 27.39 -2.70
C ALA A 80 11.36 27.39 -1.87
N ASN A 81 11.27 27.26 -0.54
CA ASN A 81 12.44 27.32 0.37
C ASN A 81 13.01 25.94 0.72
N ARG A 82 12.79 24.93 -0.12
CA ARG A 82 13.28 23.57 0.12
C ARG A 82 14.82 23.53 0.09
N PRO A 83 15.49 22.87 1.05
CA PRO A 83 16.93 22.67 0.98
C PRO A 83 17.28 21.71 -0.16
N ASP A 84 17.94 22.23 -1.21
CA ASP A 84 18.31 21.49 -2.43
C ASP A 84 19.18 20.28 -2.11
N GLY A 85 18.66 19.09 -2.42
CA GLY A 85 19.43 17.84 -2.45
C GLY A 85 20.16 17.69 -3.78
N ASN A 86 21.11 18.57 -4.08
CA ASN A 86 21.93 18.46 -5.28
C ASN A 86 23.06 17.44 -5.04
N SER A 87 22.79 16.16 -5.26
CA SER A 87 23.84 15.16 -5.45
C SER A 87 23.42 14.10 -6.48
N ARG A 88 24.03 14.22 -7.68
CA ARG A 88 24.11 13.14 -8.67
C ARG A 88 24.66 11.86 -8.02
N PRO A 89 24.29 10.67 -8.50
CA PRO A 89 24.83 9.41 -7.96
C PRO A 89 26.31 9.30 -8.32
N ALA A 90 27.19 9.48 -7.32
CA ALA A 90 28.59 9.10 -7.44
C ALA A 90 28.73 7.60 -7.19
N THR A 91 29.38 6.92 -8.14
CA THR A 91 29.85 5.53 -8.08
C THR A 91 30.50 5.18 -6.74
N PRO A 92 30.32 3.94 -6.22
CA PRO A 92 30.86 3.58 -4.91
C PRO A 92 32.37 3.34 -4.99
N LYS A 93 33.14 4.12 -4.24
CA LYS A 93 34.46 3.72 -3.74
C LYS A 93 34.42 3.69 -2.22
N ILE A 94 34.95 2.60 -1.68
CA ILE A 94 35.06 2.28 -0.26
C ILE A 94 35.96 3.29 0.46
N SER A 95 35.52 3.82 1.60
CA SER A 95 36.40 4.03 2.75
C SER A 95 35.60 4.06 4.06
N THR A 96 36.20 3.41 5.06
CA THR A 96 35.79 3.22 6.45
C THR A 96 35.95 4.51 7.25
N GLN A 97 34.91 4.96 7.97
CA GLN A 97 35.04 5.60 9.29
C GLN A 97 33.67 5.85 9.94
N GLU A 98 33.53 5.41 11.19
CA GLU A 98 32.44 5.74 12.10
C GLU A 98 32.41 7.25 12.38
N MET A 99 31.23 7.89 12.31
CA MET A 99 30.93 9.08 13.11
C MET A 99 29.40 9.32 13.24
N LYS A 100 29.02 9.65 14.46
CA LYS A 100 27.73 10.08 15.00
C LYS A 100 27.00 11.10 14.09
N ASN A 101 25.95 10.70 13.36
CA ASN A 101 25.21 11.62 12.50
C ASN A 101 24.12 12.39 13.27
N LYS A 102 24.31 13.71 13.41
CA LYS A 102 23.22 14.67 13.63
C LYS A 102 22.23 14.59 12.45
N PRO A 103 20.91 14.66 12.67
CA PRO A 103 19.95 14.71 11.57
C PRO A 103 20.24 15.94 10.69
N SER A 104 20.24 15.74 9.37
CA SER A 104 20.47 16.83 8.42
C SER A 104 19.32 17.86 8.50
N GLN A 105 19.57 19.12 8.15
CA GLN A 105 18.50 20.14 8.10
C GLN A 105 17.33 19.72 7.20
N GLY A 106 17.61 18.94 6.14
CA GLY A 106 16.59 18.40 5.23
C GLY A 106 15.69 17.34 5.89
N ASP A 107 16.23 16.49 6.76
CA ASP A 107 15.43 15.46 7.45
C ASP A 107 14.48 16.08 8.48
N ALA A 108 14.94 17.13 9.18
CA ALA A 108 14.10 17.89 10.09
C ALA A 108 12.99 18.69 9.38
N PHE A 109 13.27 19.21 8.17
CA PHE A 109 12.27 19.87 7.33
C PHE A 109 11.20 18.86 6.85
N ASN A 110 11.62 17.73 6.30
CA ASN A 110 10.71 16.71 5.77
C ASN A 110 9.80 16.14 6.87
N SER A 111 10.35 15.84 8.06
CA SER A 111 9.55 15.38 9.20
C SER A 111 8.51 16.41 9.64
N ARG A 112 8.83 17.71 9.61
CA ARG A 112 7.85 18.77 9.96
C ARG A 112 6.73 18.90 8.93
N VAL A 113 7.07 18.79 7.64
CA VAL A 113 6.07 18.83 6.57
C VAL A 113 5.18 17.59 6.63
N GLN A 114 5.75 16.42 6.92
CA GLN A 114 4.99 15.18 7.16
C GLN A 114 3.98 15.35 8.29
N ASP A 115 4.44 15.79 9.48
CA ASP A 115 3.58 16.01 10.65
C ASP A 115 2.44 17.00 10.33
N LEU A 116 2.73 18.06 9.57
CA LEU A 116 1.77 19.08 9.19
C LEU A 116 0.67 18.53 8.27
N ILE A 117 1.03 17.75 7.25
CA ILE A 117 0.05 17.14 6.34
C ILE A 117 -0.75 16.07 7.07
N SER A 118 -0.09 15.19 7.84
CA SER A 118 -0.76 14.18 8.68
C SER A 118 -1.78 14.81 9.62
N TYR A 119 -1.44 15.96 10.21
CA TYR A 119 -2.34 16.68 11.09
C TYR A 119 -3.57 17.21 10.35
N VAL A 120 -3.39 17.88 9.20
CA VAL A 120 -4.50 18.40 8.38
C VAL A 120 -5.43 17.27 7.92
N VAL A 121 -4.88 16.11 7.56
CA VAL A 121 -5.65 14.91 7.19
C VAL A 121 -6.42 14.37 8.41
N SER A 122 -5.76 14.23 9.56
CA SER A 122 -6.37 13.69 10.79
C SER A 122 -7.48 14.59 11.35
N MET A 123 -7.49 15.87 11.01
CA MET A 123 -8.57 16.80 11.35
C MET A 123 -9.83 16.64 10.48
N GLY A 124 -9.80 15.78 9.44
CA GLY A 124 -10.91 15.62 8.50
C GLY A 124 -11.14 16.85 7.61
N LEU A 125 -10.11 17.67 7.36
CA LEU A 125 -10.26 18.85 6.50
C LEU A 125 -10.64 18.45 5.06
N ILE A 126 -10.12 17.31 4.57
CA ILE A 126 -10.42 16.80 3.23
C ILE A 126 -11.90 16.46 3.09
N ASP A 127 -12.49 15.80 4.08
CA ASP A 127 -13.93 15.47 4.10
C ASP A 127 -14.80 16.74 4.16
N LYS A 128 -14.40 17.73 4.98
CA LYS A 128 -15.10 19.02 5.05
C LYS A 128 -15.04 19.77 3.72
N LEU A 129 -13.87 19.83 3.08
CA LEU A 129 -13.72 20.42 1.75
C LEU A 129 -14.52 19.66 0.69
N CYS A 130 -14.59 18.33 0.79
CA CYS A 130 -15.41 17.50 -0.09
C CYS A 130 -16.88 17.89 0.00
N GLY A 131 -17.43 18.04 1.21
CA GLY A 131 -18.79 18.56 1.42
C GLY A 131 -19.01 19.94 0.78
N CYS A 132 -18.03 20.84 0.90
CA CYS A 132 -18.10 22.15 0.24
C CYS A 132 -18.10 22.04 -1.29
N PHE A 133 -17.21 21.24 -1.87
CA PHE A 133 -17.09 21.05 -3.32
C PHE A 133 -18.33 20.40 -3.93
N LEU A 134 -18.89 19.37 -3.28
CA LEU A 134 -20.12 18.71 -3.72
C LEU A 134 -21.36 19.61 -3.63
N SER A 135 -21.34 20.61 -2.75
CA SER A 135 -22.43 21.59 -2.62
C SER A 135 -22.46 22.63 -3.75
N VAL A 136 -21.42 22.71 -4.58
CA VAL A 136 -21.36 23.63 -5.74
C VAL A 136 -22.22 23.06 -6.85
N GLN A 137 -23.34 23.73 -7.11
CA GLN A 137 -24.35 23.31 -8.08
C GLN A 137 -24.51 24.33 -9.22
N GLY A 138 -23.53 25.20 -9.51
CA GLY A 138 -23.67 26.19 -10.57
C GLY A 138 -22.44 27.05 -10.87
N PRO A 139 -22.55 28.02 -11.81
CA PRO A 139 -21.41 28.82 -12.25
C PRO A 139 -20.91 29.71 -11.10
N VAL A 140 -19.61 29.81 -10.95
CA VAL A 140 -18.98 30.61 -9.88
C VAL A 140 -19.00 32.11 -10.16
N ASP A 141 -19.40 32.51 -11.36
CA ASP A 141 -19.31 33.89 -11.83
C ASP A 141 -20.28 34.84 -11.10
N GLU A 142 -21.41 34.33 -10.61
CA GLU A 142 -22.40 35.11 -9.85
C GLU A 142 -21.94 35.41 -8.42
N ASN A 143 -20.95 34.68 -7.89
CA ASN A 143 -20.45 34.84 -6.54
C ASN A 143 -18.91 34.82 -6.50
N PRO A 144 -18.24 35.99 -6.64
CA PRO A 144 -16.78 36.08 -6.66
C PRO A 144 -16.13 35.60 -5.36
N LYS A 145 -16.84 35.63 -4.22
CA LYS A 145 -16.34 35.09 -2.95
C LYS A 145 -16.26 33.57 -2.99
N MET A 146 -17.28 32.91 -3.55
CA MET A 146 -17.27 31.47 -3.77
C MET A 146 -16.13 31.08 -4.72
N ALA A 147 -15.95 31.80 -5.84
CA ALA A 147 -14.83 31.55 -6.74
C ALA A 147 -13.47 31.64 -6.04
N THR A 148 -13.27 32.67 -5.22
CA THR A 148 -12.02 32.87 -4.47
C THR A 148 -11.78 31.78 -3.43
N PHE A 149 -12.84 31.34 -2.74
CA PHE A 149 -12.78 30.21 -1.81
C PHE A 149 -12.38 28.92 -2.51
N LEU A 150 -13.07 28.56 -3.61
CA LEU A 150 -12.82 27.32 -4.35
C LEU A 150 -11.42 27.31 -4.96
N GLN A 151 -10.95 28.47 -5.45
CA GLN A 151 -9.59 28.64 -5.94
C GLN A 151 -8.56 28.31 -4.84
N HIS A 152 -8.67 28.91 -3.66
CA HIS A 152 -7.71 28.68 -2.57
C HIS A 152 -7.86 27.30 -1.91
N ALA A 153 -9.05 26.71 -1.92
CA ALA A 153 -9.26 25.34 -1.48
C ALA A 153 -8.56 24.33 -2.41
N ALA A 154 -8.70 24.48 -3.73
CA ALA A 154 -7.97 23.66 -4.71
C ALA A 154 -6.45 23.90 -4.66
N GLU A 155 -6.02 25.16 -4.47
CA GLU A 155 -4.61 25.52 -4.28
C GLU A 155 -3.99 24.90 -3.02
N LEU A 156 -4.77 24.82 -1.92
CA LEU A 156 -4.36 24.11 -0.71
C LEU A 156 -4.13 22.61 -1.00
N LEU A 157 -5.09 21.94 -1.65
CA LEU A 157 -4.97 20.52 -2.01
C LEU A 157 -3.77 20.26 -2.94
N HIS A 158 -3.54 21.15 -3.90
CA HIS A 158 -2.35 21.14 -4.76
C HIS A 158 -1.05 21.27 -3.94
N GLY A 159 -0.98 22.22 -3.01
CA GLY A 159 0.16 22.43 -2.13
C GLY A 159 0.43 21.22 -1.23
N MET A 160 -0.63 20.60 -0.68
CA MET A 160 -0.54 19.37 0.09
C MET A 160 0.05 18.23 -0.72
N CYS A 161 -0.44 17.99 -1.95
CA CYS A 161 0.06 16.92 -2.82
C CYS A 161 1.54 17.13 -3.18
N THR A 162 1.92 18.37 -3.49
CA THR A 162 3.28 18.72 -3.89
C THR A 162 4.28 18.58 -2.74
N LEU A 163 3.91 19.03 -1.53
CA LEU A 163 4.70 18.86 -0.32
C LEU A 163 4.78 17.38 0.10
N CYS A 164 3.68 16.64 -0.01
CA CYS A 164 3.64 15.21 0.27
C CYS A 164 4.62 14.46 -0.63
N PHE A 165 4.60 14.73 -1.95
CA PHE A 165 5.57 14.17 -2.90
C PHE A 165 7.02 14.54 -2.53
N ALA A 166 7.25 15.78 -2.07
CA ALA A 166 8.58 16.23 -1.67
C ALA A 166 9.12 15.52 -0.41
N VAL A 167 8.24 15.15 0.52
CA VAL A 167 8.56 14.47 1.79
C VAL A 167 8.80 12.98 1.59
N THR A 168 8.07 12.33 0.69
CA THR A 168 8.15 10.88 0.46
C THR A 168 9.46 10.41 -0.20
N ARG A 169 10.36 11.33 -0.61
CA ARG A 169 11.76 11.11 -1.08
C ARG A 169 12.02 9.73 -1.71
N ARG A 170 11.27 9.35 -2.76
CA ARG A 170 11.51 8.12 -3.53
C ARG A 170 11.33 8.36 -5.04
N SER A 171 11.71 7.35 -5.83
CA SER A 171 12.08 7.40 -7.25
C SER A 171 11.34 8.46 -8.09
N TYR A 172 12.03 9.14 -9.01
CA TYR A 172 11.42 10.10 -9.95
C TYR A 172 10.40 9.47 -10.92
N SER A 173 10.04 8.20 -10.73
CA SER A 173 9.16 7.44 -11.61
C SER A 173 7.70 7.55 -11.18
N ILE A 174 6.85 8.14 -12.02
CA ILE A 174 5.38 8.08 -11.83
C ILE A 174 4.82 6.66 -11.80
N PHE A 175 5.52 5.71 -12.41
CA PHE A 175 5.06 4.32 -12.58
C PHE A 175 5.46 3.40 -11.43
N ASP A 176 6.21 3.90 -10.45
CA ASP A 176 6.51 3.13 -9.25
C ASP A 176 5.25 3.02 -8.40
N SER A 177 4.68 1.82 -8.30
CA SER A 177 3.43 1.53 -7.59
C SER A 177 3.63 1.35 -6.07
N ASN A 178 4.88 1.35 -5.58
CA ASN A 178 5.17 1.15 -4.16
C ASN A 178 5.23 2.46 -3.38
N ARG A 179 4.18 3.27 -3.49
CA ARG A 179 4.09 4.62 -2.92
C ARG A 179 3.50 4.56 -1.53
N GLN A 180 4.35 4.67 -0.52
CA GLN A 180 3.90 4.88 0.86
C GLN A 180 3.69 6.36 1.08
N ASP A 181 2.43 6.77 1.25
CA ASP A 181 2.10 8.07 1.78
C ASP A 181 2.00 7.98 3.33
N PRO A 182 3.03 8.43 4.07
CA PRO A 182 3.00 8.43 5.54
C PRO A 182 2.09 9.52 6.11
N THR A 183 1.56 10.41 5.26
CA THR A 183 0.69 11.51 5.67
C THR A 183 -0.79 11.12 5.73
N GLY A 184 -1.18 10.07 4.99
CA GLY A 184 -2.58 9.65 4.85
C GLY A 184 -3.40 10.50 3.88
N LEU A 185 -2.79 11.51 3.24
CA LEU A 185 -3.41 12.39 2.27
C LEU A 185 -3.97 11.62 1.07
N THR A 186 -3.19 10.69 0.51
CA THR A 186 -3.59 9.90 -0.65
C THR A 186 -4.82 9.05 -0.35
N ALA A 187 -4.85 8.43 0.83
CA ALA A 187 -6.01 7.64 1.26
C ALA A 187 -7.26 8.53 1.43
N ALA A 188 -7.12 9.69 2.08
CA ALA A 188 -8.23 10.63 2.27
C ALA A 188 -8.78 11.18 0.93
N LEU A 189 -7.90 11.42 -0.05
CA LEU A 189 -8.32 11.85 -1.40
C LEU A 189 -8.96 10.71 -2.20
N GLN A 190 -8.53 9.46 -2.00
CA GLN A 190 -9.18 8.30 -2.61
C GLN A 190 -10.58 8.06 -2.06
N THR A 191 -10.77 8.15 -0.73
CA THR A 191 -12.08 7.93 -0.10
C THR A 191 -13.10 9.02 -0.40
N THR A 192 -12.64 10.18 -0.86
CA THR A 192 -13.48 11.35 -1.16
C THR A 192 -13.57 11.65 -2.65
N ASP A 193 -13.16 10.73 -3.52
CA ASP A 193 -13.14 10.90 -4.98
C ASP A 193 -12.46 12.22 -5.41
N LEU A 194 -11.21 12.41 -4.96
CA LEU A 194 -10.42 13.63 -5.10
C LEU A 194 -11.11 14.85 -4.47
N ALA A 195 -11.64 14.66 -3.26
CA ALA A 195 -12.44 15.65 -2.53
C ALA A 195 -13.63 16.20 -3.34
N GLY A 196 -14.18 15.44 -4.30
CA GLY A 196 -15.28 15.90 -5.15
C GLY A 196 -14.93 17.05 -6.10
N VAL A 197 -13.64 17.36 -6.30
CA VAL A 197 -13.21 18.50 -7.15
C VAL A 197 -13.62 18.30 -8.61
N LEU A 198 -13.61 17.06 -9.11
CA LEU A 198 -14.04 16.75 -10.49
C LEU A 198 -15.53 17.02 -10.68
N HIS A 199 -16.35 16.63 -9.71
CA HIS A 199 -17.78 16.94 -9.68
C HIS A 199 -18.01 18.46 -9.65
N MET A 200 -17.33 19.19 -8.76
CA MET A 200 -17.40 20.65 -8.69
C MET A 200 -17.06 21.29 -10.04
N LEU A 201 -15.96 20.90 -10.68
CA LEU A 201 -15.60 21.44 -12.00
C LEU A 201 -16.67 21.15 -13.05
N TYR A 202 -17.20 19.93 -13.06
CA TYR A 202 -18.27 19.57 -13.98
C TYR A 202 -19.50 20.47 -13.81
N CYS A 203 -19.95 20.68 -12.56
CA CYS A 203 -21.07 21.56 -12.26
C CYS A 203 -20.82 23.01 -12.67
N ILE A 204 -19.61 23.54 -12.44
CA ILE A 204 -19.25 24.91 -12.81
C ILE A 204 -19.27 25.10 -14.34
N LEU A 205 -18.74 24.12 -15.09
CA LEU A 205 -18.59 24.22 -16.54
C LEU A 205 -19.91 23.96 -17.30
N PHE A 206 -20.80 23.11 -16.77
CA PHE A 206 -21.98 22.60 -17.48
C PHE A 206 -23.33 22.94 -16.82
N HIS A 207 -23.37 23.94 -15.94
CA HIS A 207 -24.64 24.36 -15.34
C HIS A 207 -25.69 24.82 -16.38
N GLY A 208 -26.93 24.32 -16.25
CA GLY A 208 -28.09 24.76 -17.02
C GLY A 208 -28.39 23.99 -18.31
N THR A 209 -27.64 22.94 -18.65
CA THR A 209 -27.89 22.11 -19.86
C THR A 209 -28.51 20.74 -19.56
N ILE A 210 -29.22 20.61 -18.43
CA ILE A 210 -29.83 19.34 -18.00
C ILE A 210 -31.07 18.97 -18.84
N SER A 211 -31.63 19.92 -19.60
CA SER A 211 -32.85 19.66 -20.37
C SER A 211 -32.64 18.70 -21.55
N ASP A 212 -31.40 18.49 -22.03
CA ASP A 212 -31.07 17.41 -22.97
C ASP A 212 -29.55 17.17 -23.00
N PRO A 213 -29.02 16.07 -22.43
CA PRO A 213 -27.59 15.76 -22.46
C PRO A 213 -27.03 15.55 -23.88
N SER A 214 -27.90 15.45 -24.89
CA SER A 214 -27.53 15.34 -26.31
C SER A 214 -27.41 16.69 -27.04
N SER A 215 -27.91 17.80 -26.46
CA SER A 215 -27.98 19.10 -27.14
C SER A 215 -27.08 20.20 -26.56
N ALA A 216 -26.30 19.93 -25.51
CA ALA A 216 -25.44 20.94 -24.89
C ALA A 216 -24.27 21.33 -25.82
N SER A 217 -24.34 22.51 -26.44
CA SER A 217 -23.17 23.15 -27.06
C SER A 217 -22.23 23.68 -25.97
N PRO A 218 -20.90 23.46 -26.07
CA PRO A 218 -19.94 24.05 -25.13
C PRO A 218 -20.09 25.58 -25.08
N LYS A 219 -20.06 26.19 -23.90
CA LYS A 219 -19.98 27.66 -23.78
C LYS A 219 -18.71 28.14 -24.48
N GLU A 220 -18.85 29.04 -25.44
CA GLU A 220 -17.75 29.53 -26.30
C GLU A 220 -16.66 30.28 -25.52
N SER A 221 -16.97 30.83 -24.34
CA SER A 221 -15.96 31.38 -23.43
C SER A 221 -16.36 31.24 -21.95
N TYR A 222 -15.37 31.03 -21.08
CA TYR A 222 -15.54 31.03 -19.63
C TYR A 222 -15.07 32.35 -19.03
N ALA A 223 -15.72 32.79 -17.94
CA ALA A 223 -15.27 33.98 -17.23
C ALA A 223 -13.97 33.71 -16.46
N GLN A 224 -13.23 34.78 -16.14
CA GLN A 224 -11.91 34.68 -15.53
C GLN A 224 -11.91 33.89 -14.21
N ASN A 225 -12.94 34.05 -13.38
CA ASN A 225 -13.07 33.33 -12.11
C ASN A 225 -13.21 31.81 -12.33
N THR A 226 -14.04 31.40 -13.28
CA THR A 226 -14.18 30.00 -13.69
C THR A 226 -12.86 29.43 -14.20
N VAL A 227 -12.13 30.19 -15.03
CA VAL A 227 -10.80 29.79 -15.54
C VAL A 227 -9.80 29.61 -14.39
N GLN A 228 -9.77 30.51 -13.40
CA GLN A 228 -8.86 30.39 -12.25
C GLN A 228 -9.15 29.16 -11.39
N VAL A 229 -10.42 28.86 -11.13
CA VAL A 229 -10.82 27.64 -10.40
C VAL A 229 -10.44 26.39 -11.20
N ALA A 230 -10.62 26.39 -12.52
CA ALA A 230 -10.21 25.29 -13.39
C ALA A 230 -8.69 25.05 -13.36
N ILE A 231 -7.88 26.11 -13.45
CA ILE A 231 -6.41 26.02 -13.38
C ILE A 231 -5.97 25.38 -12.05
N GLN A 232 -6.47 25.86 -10.91
CA GLN A 232 -6.05 25.32 -9.61
C GLN A 232 -6.51 23.87 -9.40
N SER A 233 -7.70 23.52 -9.90
CA SER A 233 -8.23 22.16 -9.82
C SER A 233 -7.42 21.19 -10.68
N LEU A 234 -7.05 21.58 -11.90
CA LEU A 234 -6.17 20.77 -12.77
C LEU A 234 -4.75 20.66 -12.21
N ARG A 235 -4.22 21.72 -11.59
CA ARG A 235 -2.93 21.66 -10.87
C ARG A 235 -2.97 20.68 -9.72
N PHE A 236 -4.09 20.63 -8.99
CA PHE A 236 -4.33 19.63 -7.97
C PHE A 236 -4.35 18.22 -8.58
N PHE A 237 -5.12 17.97 -9.65
CA PHE A 237 -5.13 16.68 -10.35
C PHE A 237 -3.75 16.26 -10.83
N ASN A 238 -3.01 17.16 -11.46
CA ASN A 238 -1.65 16.89 -11.95
C ASN A 238 -0.69 16.59 -10.81
N SER A 239 -0.75 17.32 -9.69
CA SER A 239 0.08 17.02 -8.51
C SER A 239 -0.33 15.71 -7.83
N PHE A 240 -1.62 15.38 -7.82
CA PHE A 240 -2.09 14.10 -7.28
C PHE A 240 -1.68 12.93 -8.19
N ALA A 241 -1.75 13.07 -9.50
CA ALA A 241 -1.24 12.06 -10.44
C ALA A 241 0.28 11.83 -10.28
N VAL A 242 1.04 12.88 -10.00
CA VAL A 242 2.47 12.76 -9.66
C VAL A 242 2.67 12.08 -8.30
N LEU A 243 1.74 12.24 -7.36
CA LEU A 243 1.77 11.62 -6.02
C LEU A 243 1.30 10.17 -6.03
N ASP A 244 0.27 9.81 -6.78
CA ASP A 244 -0.29 8.47 -6.94
C ASP A 244 -1.05 8.33 -8.28
N LEU A 245 -0.31 7.96 -9.33
CA LEU A 245 -0.84 7.83 -10.68
C LEU A 245 -1.94 6.75 -10.80
N PRO A 246 -1.76 5.50 -10.29
CA PRO A 246 -2.81 4.49 -10.35
C PRO A 246 -4.10 4.93 -9.68
N ALA A 247 -4.01 5.58 -8.52
CA ALA A 247 -5.21 6.08 -7.83
C ALA A 247 -5.91 7.18 -8.62
N PHE A 248 -5.16 8.15 -9.15
CA PHE A 248 -5.70 9.19 -10.02
C PHE A 248 -6.46 8.58 -11.21
N GLN A 249 -5.83 7.64 -11.93
CA GLN A 249 -6.41 6.99 -13.09
C GLN A 249 -7.66 6.17 -12.74
N SER A 250 -7.65 5.47 -11.60
CA SER A 250 -8.77 4.65 -11.13
C SER A 250 -9.98 5.50 -10.73
N ILE A 251 -9.78 6.61 -10.00
CA ILE A 251 -10.87 7.47 -9.55
C ILE A 251 -11.49 8.20 -10.74
N VAL A 252 -10.65 8.86 -11.55
CA VAL A 252 -11.13 9.65 -12.69
C VAL A 252 -11.70 8.72 -13.79
N GLY A 253 -11.19 7.50 -13.90
CA GLY A 253 -11.66 6.48 -14.84
C GLY A 253 -12.92 5.74 -14.39
N ALA A 254 -13.39 5.93 -13.16
CA ALA A 254 -14.57 5.26 -12.63
C ALA A 254 -15.84 5.57 -13.45
N GLU A 255 -16.81 4.65 -13.38
CA GLU A 255 -18.11 4.83 -14.04
C GLU A 255 -18.79 6.11 -13.54
N GLY A 256 -19.32 6.93 -14.45
CA GLY A 256 -19.87 8.25 -14.15
C GLY A 256 -18.83 9.39 -14.15
N LEU A 257 -17.71 9.23 -13.43
CA LEU A 257 -16.66 10.26 -13.35
C LEU A 257 -15.83 10.38 -14.64
N SER A 258 -15.57 9.27 -15.33
CA SER A 258 -14.87 9.24 -16.61
C SER A 258 -15.58 10.06 -17.70
N LEU A 259 -16.92 10.04 -17.70
CA LEU A 259 -17.74 10.85 -18.60
C LEU A 259 -17.61 12.34 -18.29
N ALA A 260 -17.68 12.69 -16.99
CA ALA A 260 -17.50 14.06 -16.53
C ALA A 260 -16.10 14.60 -16.88
N PHE A 261 -15.05 13.78 -16.69
CA PHE A 261 -13.68 14.12 -17.07
C PHE A 261 -13.54 14.35 -18.58
N ARG A 262 -14.10 13.46 -19.40
CA ARG A 262 -14.08 13.60 -20.87
C ARG A 262 -14.75 14.88 -21.34
N HIS A 263 -15.93 15.20 -20.80
CA HIS A 263 -16.65 16.43 -21.13
C HIS A 263 -15.87 17.67 -20.66
N MET A 264 -15.35 17.65 -19.43
CA MET A 264 -14.50 18.72 -18.88
C MET A 264 -13.28 18.97 -19.78
N ALA A 265 -12.50 17.94 -20.10
CA ALA A 265 -11.31 18.06 -20.95
C ALA A 265 -11.66 18.60 -22.35
N SER A 266 -12.72 18.05 -22.97
CA SER A 266 -13.19 18.50 -24.29
C SER A 266 -13.62 19.97 -24.32
N SER A 267 -14.29 20.43 -23.25
CA SER A 267 -14.78 21.80 -23.13
C SER A 267 -13.68 22.80 -22.83
N LEU A 268 -12.75 22.46 -21.93
CA LEU A 268 -11.60 23.32 -21.62
C LEU A 268 -10.65 23.44 -22.81
N LEU A 269 -10.38 22.34 -23.54
CA LEU A 269 -9.63 22.40 -24.81
C LEU A 269 -10.36 23.25 -25.86
N GLY A 270 -11.69 23.15 -25.93
CA GLY A 270 -12.52 24.01 -26.77
C GLY A 270 -12.34 25.49 -26.43
N HIS A 271 -12.43 25.85 -25.15
CA HIS A 271 -12.21 27.21 -24.69
C HIS A 271 -10.81 27.73 -25.05
N CYS A 272 -9.76 26.93 -24.80
CA CYS A 272 -8.38 27.29 -25.11
C CYS A 272 -8.10 27.47 -26.61
N SER A 273 -8.93 26.89 -27.49
CA SER A 273 -8.83 27.09 -28.94
C SER A 273 -9.34 28.46 -29.40
N HIS A 274 -10.27 29.05 -28.63
CA HIS A 274 -10.86 30.36 -28.93
C HIS A 274 -10.20 31.50 -28.13
N VAL A 275 -9.79 31.22 -26.89
CA VAL A 275 -9.15 32.19 -26.00
C VAL A 275 -7.77 31.66 -25.63
N SER A 276 -6.73 32.42 -25.98
CA SER A 276 -5.34 32.06 -25.67
C SER A 276 -5.10 32.10 -24.15
N CYS A 277 -5.18 30.94 -23.51
CA CYS A 277 -4.86 30.74 -22.11
C CYS A 277 -3.86 29.58 -21.99
N GLU A 278 -2.57 29.90 -22.15
CA GLU A 278 -1.48 28.91 -22.17
C GLU A 278 -1.40 28.10 -20.87
N SER A 279 -1.60 28.77 -19.73
CA SER A 279 -1.57 28.13 -18.41
C SER A 279 -2.67 27.07 -18.24
N LEU A 280 -3.91 27.38 -18.63
CA LEU A 280 -5.00 26.41 -18.59
C LEU A 280 -4.76 25.27 -19.58
N LEU A 281 -4.36 25.60 -20.82
CA LEU A 281 -4.12 24.62 -21.86
C LEU A 281 -3.06 23.60 -21.44
N HIS A 282 -1.95 24.06 -20.86
CA HIS A 282 -0.88 23.18 -20.37
C HIS A 282 -1.36 22.23 -19.28
N GLU A 283 -2.13 22.70 -18.30
CA GLU A 283 -2.62 21.85 -17.22
C GLU A 283 -3.62 20.81 -17.74
N VAL A 284 -4.47 21.15 -18.72
CA VAL A 284 -5.40 20.19 -19.35
C VAL A 284 -4.63 19.12 -20.15
N ILE A 285 -3.65 19.53 -20.98
CA ILE A 285 -2.84 18.61 -21.78
C ILE A 285 -2.16 17.58 -20.87
N VAL A 286 -1.47 18.05 -19.84
CA VAL A 286 -0.74 17.20 -18.88
C VAL A 286 -1.70 16.28 -18.12
N CYS A 287 -2.88 16.77 -17.74
CA CYS A 287 -3.89 15.98 -17.04
C CYS A 287 -4.43 14.83 -17.90
N VAL A 288 -4.69 15.08 -19.20
CA VAL A 288 -5.05 14.02 -20.16
C VAL A 288 -3.91 13.03 -20.35
N GLY A 289 -2.66 13.50 -20.38
CA GLY A 289 -1.48 12.66 -20.41
C GLY A 289 -1.42 11.70 -19.21
N TYR A 290 -1.52 12.20 -17.98
CA TYR A 290 -1.55 11.36 -16.77
C TYR A 290 -2.75 10.42 -16.75
N PHE A 291 -3.91 10.86 -17.24
CA PHE A 291 -5.10 10.02 -17.29
C PHE A 291 -4.92 8.78 -18.18
N THR A 292 -4.17 8.92 -19.29
CA THR A 292 -4.06 7.89 -20.33
C THR A 292 -2.79 7.04 -20.30
N VAL A 293 -1.72 7.53 -19.69
CA VAL A 293 -0.41 6.88 -19.76
C VAL A 293 -0.45 5.45 -19.20
N ASN A 294 -0.04 4.47 -20.02
CA ASN A 294 -0.07 3.03 -19.70
C ASN A 294 -1.43 2.49 -19.22
N HIS A 295 -2.55 3.12 -19.59
CA HIS A 295 -3.88 2.73 -19.13
C HIS A 295 -4.87 2.56 -20.30
N PRO A 296 -5.06 1.35 -20.85
CA PRO A 296 -5.83 1.11 -22.07
C PRO A 296 -7.30 1.56 -21.97
N ASP A 297 -7.96 1.34 -20.84
CA ASP A 297 -9.38 1.72 -20.68
C ASP A 297 -9.56 3.25 -20.73
N ASN A 298 -8.69 3.99 -20.05
CA ASN A 298 -8.68 5.46 -20.08
C ASN A 298 -8.29 6.02 -21.45
N GLN A 299 -7.41 5.33 -22.20
CA GLN A 299 -7.11 5.67 -23.59
C GLN A 299 -8.35 5.55 -24.49
N VAL A 300 -9.25 4.58 -24.24
CA VAL A 300 -10.53 4.44 -24.97
C VAL A 300 -11.48 5.59 -24.65
N ILE A 301 -11.46 6.09 -23.41
CA ILE A 301 -12.30 7.22 -23.00
C ILE A 301 -11.95 8.49 -23.80
N VAL A 302 -10.67 8.81 -24.03
CA VAL A 302 -10.29 10.04 -24.74
C VAL A 302 -10.54 10.02 -26.25
N GLN A 303 -10.64 8.83 -26.87
CA GLN A 303 -11.00 8.68 -28.29
C GLN A 303 -12.51 8.59 -28.56
N SER A 304 -13.35 8.52 -27.53
CA SER A 304 -14.79 8.30 -27.68
C SER A 304 -15.63 9.56 -27.49
N GLY A 305 -16.87 9.52 -27.97
CA GLY A 305 -17.85 10.59 -27.83
C GLY A 305 -17.93 11.55 -29.02
N ARG A 306 -18.43 12.77 -28.77
CA ARG A 306 -18.69 13.76 -29.83
C ARG A 306 -17.39 14.21 -30.48
N HIS A 307 -17.36 14.20 -31.81
CA HIS A 307 -16.25 14.72 -32.60
C HIS A 307 -16.23 16.26 -32.63
N PRO A 308 -15.05 16.91 -32.65
CA PRO A 308 -13.75 16.27 -32.46
C PRO A 308 -13.58 15.77 -31.01
N THR A 309 -13.08 14.55 -30.86
CA THR A 309 -12.85 13.89 -29.56
C THR A 309 -11.72 14.58 -28.79
N VAL A 310 -11.50 14.22 -27.53
CA VAL A 310 -10.40 14.82 -26.74
C VAL A 310 -9.05 14.57 -27.42
N LEU A 311 -8.81 13.35 -27.92
CA LEU A 311 -7.60 13.02 -28.67
C LEU A 311 -7.46 13.85 -29.95
N GLN A 312 -8.53 14.00 -30.74
CA GLN A 312 -8.51 14.81 -31.95
C GLN A 312 -8.27 16.29 -31.65
N LYS A 313 -8.90 16.85 -30.61
CA LYS A 313 -8.69 18.23 -30.16
C LYS A 313 -7.22 18.51 -29.79
N LEU A 314 -6.52 17.53 -29.19
CA LEU A 314 -5.09 17.64 -28.92
C LEU A 314 -4.25 17.67 -30.21
N CYS A 315 -4.64 16.90 -31.22
CA CYS A 315 -3.98 16.88 -32.53
C CYS A 315 -4.23 18.16 -33.35
N GLN A 316 -5.34 18.85 -33.07
CA GLN A 316 -5.78 20.07 -33.76
C GLN A 316 -5.32 21.37 -33.08
N LEU A 317 -4.41 21.29 -32.10
CA LEU A 317 -3.86 22.48 -31.45
C LEU A 317 -3.06 23.36 -32.43
N PRO A 318 -2.83 24.65 -32.12
CA PRO A 318 -2.04 25.53 -32.98
C PRO A 318 -0.65 24.97 -33.29
N PHE A 319 -0.16 25.20 -34.52
CA PHE A 319 1.13 24.68 -35.02
C PHE A 319 2.32 24.94 -34.08
N GLN A 320 2.28 26.02 -33.28
CA GLN A 320 3.31 26.32 -32.28
C GLN A 320 3.55 25.17 -31.28
N TYR A 321 2.52 24.39 -30.93
CA TYR A 321 2.64 23.21 -30.06
C TYR A 321 3.34 22.02 -30.72
N PHE A 322 3.53 22.08 -32.04
CA PHE A 322 4.24 21.08 -32.86
C PHE A 322 5.62 21.54 -33.32
N SER A 323 5.97 22.82 -33.10
CA SER A 323 7.22 23.41 -33.59
C SER A 323 8.09 24.05 -32.49
N ASP A 324 7.53 24.65 -31.43
CA ASP A 324 8.31 25.29 -30.36
C ASP A 324 8.89 24.18 -29.43
N PRO A 325 10.22 24.11 -29.24
CA PRO A 325 10.85 23.12 -28.37
C PRO A 325 10.35 23.09 -26.92
N ARG A 326 9.77 24.18 -26.41
CA ARG A 326 9.18 24.26 -25.07
C ARG A 326 7.78 23.62 -25.05
N LEU A 327 6.95 23.90 -26.04
CA LEU A 327 5.56 23.45 -26.11
C LEU A 327 5.44 21.99 -26.54
N ILE A 328 6.34 21.54 -27.43
CA ILE A 328 6.47 20.13 -27.83
C ILE A 328 6.69 19.25 -26.60
N LYS A 329 7.49 19.71 -25.62
CA LYS A 329 7.73 19.00 -24.36
C LYS A 329 6.48 18.87 -23.48
N VAL A 330 5.42 19.64 -23.72
CA VAL A 330 4.13 19.53 -23.02
C VAL A 330 3.19 18.60 -23.78
N LEU A 331 3.05 18.82 -25.10
CA LEU A 331 2.06 18.11 -25.93
C LEU A 331 2.46 16.68 -26.26
N PHE A 332 3.68 16.47 -26.76
CA PHE A 332 4.08 15.17 -27.32
C PHE A 332 4.08 14.04 -26.27
N PRO A 333 4.55 14.26 -25.03
CA PRO A 333 4.37 13.31 -23.93
C PRO A 333 2.94 12.80 -23.77
N SER A 334 1.96 13.71 -23.86
CA SER A 334 0.54 13.38 -23.65
C SER A 334 -0.06 12.64 -24.85
N LEU A 335 0.33 13.00 -26.08
CA LEU A 335 -0.07 12.27 -27.29
C LEU A 335 0.51 10.84 -27.31
N ILE A 336 1.78 10.69 -26.93
CA ILE A 336 2.43 9.38 -26.83
C ILE A 336 1.72 8.53 -25.76
N ALA A 337 1.44 9.11 -24.59
CA ALA A 337 0.69 8.43 -23.52
C ALA A 337 -0.68 7.94 -23.97
N ALA A 338 -1.42 8.76 -24.73
CA ALA A 338 -2.73 8.40 -25.25
C ALA A 338 -2.67 7.27 -26.31
N CYS A 339 -1.58 7.17 -27.08
CA CYS A 339 -1.49 6.21 -28.19
C CYS A 339 -0.66 4.94 -27.86
N TYR A 340 0.01 4.91 -26.71
CA TYR A 340 0.91 3.81 -26.35
C TYR A 340 0.18 2.47 -26.25
N ASN A 341 0.64 1.47 -27.03
CA ASN A 341 0.02 0.15 -27.17
C ASN A 341 -1.48 0.16 -27.59
N ASN A 342 -1.96 1.26 -28.19
CA ASN A 342 -3.34 1.39 -28.63
C ASN A 342 -3.44 1.68 -30.13
N CYS A 343 -3.79 0.65 -30.90
CA CYS A 343 -3.83 0.72 -32.36
C CYS A 343 -4.90 1.70 -32.88
N GLN A 344 -6.05 1.82 -32.19
CA GLN A 344 -7.13 2.72 -32.62
C GLN A 344 -6.73 4.19 -32.43
N ASN A 345 -6.18 4.52 -31.26
CA ASN A 345 -5.68 5.88 -31.00
C ASN A 345 -4.54 6.25 -31.97
N LYS A 346 -3.68 5.29 -32.33
CA LYS A 346 -2.63 5.50 -33.34
C LYS A 346 -3.20 5.84 -34.71
N VAL A 347 -4.24 5.14 -35.17
CA VAL A 347 -4.91 5.45 -36.45
C VAL A 347 -5.52 6.86 -36.44
N ILE A 348 -6.15 7.27 -35.32
CA ILE A 348 -6.68 8.63 -35.16
C ILE A 348 -5.54 9.67 -35.24
N LEU A 349 -4.42 9.42 -34.55
CA LEU A 349 -3.25 10.30 -34.57
C LEU A 349 -2.67 10.45 -35.98
N GLU A 350 -2.54 9.35 -36.73
CA GLU A 350 -2.03 9.33 -38.11
C GLU A 350 -2.96 10.07 -39.09
N GLN A 351 -4.27 10.07 -38.84
CA GLN A 351 -5.24 10.80 -39.65
C GLN A 351 -5.20 12.31 -39.40
N GLU A 352 -4.88 12.73 -38.18
CA GLU A 352 -4.91 14.14 -37.78
C GLU A 352 -3.53 14.84 -37.94
N MET A 353 -2.41 14.11 -37.82
CA MET A 353 -1.07 14.70 -37.92
C MET A 353 0.03 13.74 -38.40
N SER A 354 1.18 14.28 -38.83
CA SER A 354 2.36 13.48 -39.21
C SER A 354 3.10 12.92 -37.99
N CYS A 355 3.18 11.60 -37.88
CA CYS A 355 3.92 10.93 -36.81
C CYS A 355 5.44 11.09 -36.88
N VAL A 356 5.98 11.67 -37.96
CA VAL A 356 7.43 11.94 -38.10
C VAL A 356 7.93 12.84 -36.98
N LEU A 357 7.15 13.85 -36.59
CA LEU A 357 7.52 14.79 -35.51
C LEU A 357 7.66 14.06 -34.17
N LEU A 358 6.76 13.11 -33.88
CA LEU A 358 6.79 12.30 -32.66
C LEU A 358 7.98 11.32 -32.68
N ALA A 359 8.26 10.72 -33.83
CA ALA A 359 9.40 9.83 -33.99
C ALA A 359 10.74 10.57 -33.78
N SER A 360 10.90 11.76 -34.37
CA SER A 360 12.09 12.61 -34.17
C SER A 360 12.22 13.03 -32.71
N PHE A 361 11.12 13.43 -32.07
CA PHE A 361 11.13 13.77 -30.64
C PHE A 361 11.61 12.59 -29.78
N ILE A 362 11.12 11.37 -30.02
CA ILE A 362 11.57 10.19 -29.27
C ILE A 362 13.08 9.93 -29.52
N GLN A 363 13.55 10.06 -30.76
CA GLN A 363 14.96 9.87 -31.11
C GLN A 363 15.87 10.91 -30.43
N ASP A 364 15.50 12.19 -30.44
CA ASP A 364 16.29 13.27 -29.81
C ASP A 364 16.46 13.07 -28.29
N PHE A 365 15.46 12.49 -27.62
CA PHE A 365 15.52 12.16 -26.19
C PHE A 365 16.43 10.97 -25.88
N THR A 366 16.60 10.02 -26.82
CA THR A 366 17.51 8.87 -26.65
C THR A 366 18.98 9.22 -26.89
N GLN A 367 19.27 10.30 -27.64
CA GLN A 367 20.64 10.68 -28.04
C GLN A 367 21.34 11.66 -27.09
N THR A 368 20.72 12.08 -25.98
CA THR A 368 21.33 12.99 -24.99
C THR A 368 21.76 12.32 -23.67
N PRO A 369 22.83 11.49 -23.65
CA PRO A 369 23.58 11.22 -22.43
C PRO A 369 24.82 12.16 -22.35
N ASN A 370 24.87 13.01 -21.32
CA ASN A 370 26.04 13.81 -20.89
C ASN A 370 26.49 14.98 -21.79
N GLN A 371 25.83 16.14 -21.70
CA GLN A 371 26.50 17.45 -21.71
C GLN A 371 25.55 18.55 -21.21
N ALA A 372 25.86 19.15 -20.06
CA ALA A 372 25.30 20.43 -19.65
C ALA A 372 26.37 21.12 -18.79
N GLU A 373 27.09 22.06 -19.41
CA GLU A 373 27.81 23.12 -18.70
C GLU A 373 26.79 24.10 -18.08
N PRO A 374 27.10 24.74 -16.95
CA PRO A 374 26.21 25.70 -16.31
C PRO A 374 26.35 27.09 -16.97
N GLN A 375 25.26 27.60 -17.56
CA GLN A 375 25.11 29.04 -17.85
C GLN A 375 24.15 29.70 -16.84
N PRO A 376 24.35 30.99 -16.53
CA PRO A 376 23.71 31.65 -15.39
C PRO A 376 22.24 32.03 -15.66
N HIS A 377 21.45 31.95 -14.59
CA HIS A 377 20.00 32.14 -14.53
C HIS A 377 19.49 33.50 -15.05
N GLN A 378 18.42 33.47 -15.84
CA GLN A 378 17.39 34.52 -15.89
C GLN A 378 16.06 33.94 -15.37
N PRO A 379 15.26 34.69 -14.60
CA PRO A 379 13.98 34.22 -14.09
C PRO A 379 12.88 34.46 -15.14
N ARG A 380 12.30 33.40 -15.69
CA ARG A 380 11.06 33.44 -16.48
C ARG A 380 10.20 32.23 -16.09
N GLU A 381 8.89 32.38 -16.22
CA GLU A 381 7.86 31.40 -15.86
C GLU A 381 8.13 30.03 -16.52
N ASP A 382 8.90 29.20 -15.83
CA ASP A 382 9.25 27.88 -16.30
C ASP A 382 8.06 26.96 -16.04
N VAL A 383 7.40 26.54 -17.13
CA VAL A 383 6.62 25.30 -17.16
C VAL A 383 7.52 24.25 -16.52
N ASP A 384 7.10 23.70 -15.38
CA ASP A 384 7.94 22.89 -14.52
C ASP A 384 8.40 21.63 -15.27
N ILE A 385 9.53 21.74 -15.96
CA ILE A 385 10.17 20.68 -16.77
C ILE A 385 10.37 19.42 -15.92
N ASN A 386 10.41 19.55 -14.59
CA ASN A 386 10.44 18.42 -13.67
C ASN A 386 9.16 17.57 -13.70
N LYS A 387 7.96 18.15 -13.87
CA LYS A 387 6.70 17.38 -14.00
C LYS A 387 6.72 16.48 -15.23
N LEU A 388 7.18 17.02 -16.37
CA LEU A 388 7.27 16.30 -17.65
C LEU A 388 8.43 15.30 -17.67
N ARG A 389 9.55 15.62 -17.01
CA ARG A 389 10.61 14.65 -16.73
C ARG A 389 10.10 13.50 -15.88
N VAL A 390 9.32 13.76 -14.83
CA VAL A 390 8.78 12.72 -13.94
C VAL A 390 7.83 11.79 -14.71
N MET A 391 7.11 12.30 -15.71
CA MET A 391 6.27 11.51 -16.62
C MET A 391 7.05 10.54 -17.54
N PHE A 392 8.31 10.81 -17.87
CA PHE A 392 9.12 10.03 -18.83
C PHE A 392 10.39 9.36 -18.25
N PHE A 393 11.06 9.97 -17.26
CA PHE A 393 12.29 9.46 -16.61
C PHE A 393 12.01 8.40 -15.55
N GLY A 394 10.74 8.11 -15.26
CA GLY A 394 10.34 6.85 -14.71
C GLY A 394 10.35 5.78 -15.78
N LYS A 395 11.45 5.04 -15.91
CA LYS A 395 11.66 3.93 -16.87
C LYS A 395 10.33 3.36 -17.41
N ILE A 396 9.87 3.82 -18.57
CA ILE A 396 8.96 3.04 -19.39
C ILE A 396 9.83 1.85 -19.84
N PRO A 397 9.62 0.62 -19.34
CA PRO A 397 10.58 -0.45 -19.56
C PRO A 397 10.56 -0.85 -21.04
N GLY A 398 11.67 -0.65 -21.75
CA GLY A 398 11.91 -1.25 -23.08
C GLY A 398 11.37 -0.51 -24.31
N THR A 399 11.05 0.78 -24.22
CA THR A 399 10.42 1.54 -25.31
C THR A 399 11.36 2.27 -26.28
N GLU A 400 12.62 2.49 -25.91
CA GLU A 400 13.54 3.33 -26.72
C GLU A 400 13.82 2.75 -28.12
N VAL A 401 13.68 1.42 -28.30
CA VAL A 401 13.91 0.74 -29.59
C VAL A 401 12.60 0.25 -30.22
N ARG A 402 11.55 0.02 -29.43
CA ARG A 402 10.31 -0.65 -29.90
C ARG A 402 9.26 0.33 -30.46
N LEU A 403 9.08 1.51 -29.86
CA LEU A 403 8.17 2.54 -30.39
C LEU A 403 8.71 3.21 -31.65
N ALA A 404 10.01 3.59 -31.65
CA ALA A 404 10.66 4.09 -32.84
C ALA A 404 10.63 3.03 -33.97
N GLY A 405 10.86 1.76 -33.61
CA GLY A 405 10.70 0.62 -34.53
C GLY A 405 9.29 0.47 -35.08
N GLU A 406 8.24 0.53 -34.26
CA GLU A 406 6.83 0.33 -34.64
C GLU A 406 6.19 1.52 -35.38
N PHE A 407 6.66 2.76 -35.14
CA PHE A 407 6.27 3.92 -35.95
C PHE A 407 6.99 3.94 -37.30
N LEU A 408 8.21 3.42 -37.39
CA LEU A 408 8.97 3.30 -38.65
C LEU A 408 8.62 2.03 -39.46
N SER A 409 8.22 0.93 -38.81
CA SER A 409 7.96 -0.36 -39.48
C SER A 409 6.62 -0.42 -40.21
N LEU A 410 5.66 0.46 -39.89
CA LEU A 410 4.38 0.56 -40.60
C LEU A 410 4.46 1.40 -41.88
N GLN A 411 5.57 2.08 -42.16
CA GLN A 411 5.85 2.68 -43.48
C GLN A 411 6.52 1.71 -44.46
N ARG A 412 6.80 0.46 -44.06
CA ARG A 412 7.54 -0.51 -44.88
C ARG A 412 6.75 -1.80 -45.19
N LEU A 413 5.43 -1.70 -45.24
CA LEU A 413 4.50 -2.77 -45.64
C LEU A 413 3.53 -2.30 -46.74
N GLU A 414 4.07 -1.65 -47.77
CA GLU A 414 3.52 -1.74 -49.12
C GLU A 414 4.62 -2.31 -50.02
N GLY A 415 4.60 -3.62 -50.25
CA GLY A 415 5.58 -4.23 -51.14
C GLY A 415 5.69 -5.75 -51.03
N THR A 416 4.99 -6.43 -51.94
CA THR A 416 5.30 -7.76 -52.49
C THR A 416 5.09 -9.00 -51.60
N TYR A 417 3.92 -9.62 -51.81
CA TYR A 417 3.73 -11.06 -51.89
C TYR A 417 4.77 -11.73 -52.82
N LEU A 418 5.32 -12.89 -52.43
CA LEU A 418 5.40 -14.09 -53.29
C LEU A 418 5.91 -15.34 -52.54
N HIS A 419 5.43 -16.48 -53.04
CA HIS A 419 5.53 -17.87 -52.59
C HIS A 419 6.89 -18.40 -52.12
N GLY A 420 6.82 -19.40 -51.22
CA GLY A 420 7.86 -20.42 -51.08
C GLY A 420 7.60 -21.42 -49.95
N GLN A 421 7.01 -22.57 -50.26
CA GLN A 421 7.04 -23.77 -49.42
C GLN A 421 8.46 -24.33 -49.33
N VAL A 422 8.91 -24.70 -48.12
CA VAL A 422 9.86 -25.82 -47.91
C VAL A 422 9.47 -26.57 -46.64
N TYR A 423 9.04 -27.82 -46.82
CA TYR A 423 8.97 -28.87 -45.79
C TYR A 423 10.40 -29.25 -45.37
N MET A 424 10.65 -29.47 -44.07
CA MET A 424 11.56 -30.52 -43.60
C MET A 424 11.38 -30.85 -42.11
N SER A 425 10.98 -32.10 -41.89
CA SER A 425 11.16 -33.00 -40.75
C SER A 425 10.81 -32.54 -39.33
N GLY A 426 9.73 -33.11 -38.81
CA GLY A 426 9.54 -33.31 -37.38
C GLY A 426 10.47 -34.40 -36.85
N VAL A 427 11.34 -34.03 -35.91
CA VAL A 427 11.74 -34.78 -34.72
C VAL A 427 12.10 -33.70 -33.69
N VAL A 428 11.78 -33.94 -32.41
CA VAL A 428 11.97 -33.05 -31.23
C VAL A 428 10.79 -32.13 -30.89
N VAL A 429 9.65 -32.73 -30.52
CA VAL A 429 8.64 -32.10 -29.64
C VAL A 429 8.33 -33.03 -28.46
N ALA A 430 9.38 -33.47 -27.73
CA ALA A 430 9.20 -34.41 -26.63
C ALA A 430 10.14 -34.26 -25.41
N SER A 431 10.83 -33.13 -25.17
CA SER A 431 11.78 -33.06 -24.03
C SER A 431 11.98 -31.71 -23.34
N LEU A 432 10.94 -30.87 -23.15
CA LEU A 432 11.07 -29.66 -22.30
C LEU A 432 9.87 -29.39 -21.39
N LEU A 433 9.31 -30.44 -20.76
CA LEU A 433 8.65 -30.29 -19.46
C LEU A 433 9.66 -30.70 -18.39
N ARG A 434 10.37 -29.74 -17.80
CA ARG A 434 11.08 -30.02 -16.53
C ARG A 434 10.01 -30.36 -15.50
N PHE A 435 10.04 -31.57 -14.94
CA PHE A 435 9.19 -31.94 -13.81
C PHE A 435 9.40 -30.92 -12.67
N GLN A 436 8.30 -30.38 -12.13
CA GLN A 436 8.37 -29.52 -10.95
C GLN A 436 8.92 -30.34 -9.78
N SER A 437 9.89 -29.76 -9.07
CA SER A 437 10.51 -30.35 -7.89
C SER A 437 10.84 -29.26 -6.87
N THR A 438 10.58 -29.54 -5.60
CA THR A 438 10.64 -28.59 -4.49
C THR A 438 11.59 -29.08 -3.40
N LEU A 439 12.50 -28.21 -2.98
CA LEU A 439 13.38 -28.44 -1.84
C LEU A 439 12.87 -27.66 -0.62
N VAL A 440 12.48 -28.37 0.43
CA VAL A 440 12.15 -27.80 1.75
C VAL A 440 13.39 -27.85 2.64
N ILE A 441 13.79 -26.72 3.21
CA ILE A 441 14.86 -26.67 4.22
C ILE A 441 14.22 -26.92 5.59
N ALA A 442 14.55 -28.06 6.20
CA ALA A 442 13.98 -28.46 7.47
C ALA A 442 14.64 -27.71 8.64
N GLU A 443 13.83 -27.02 9.42
CA GLU A 443 14.25 -26.41 10.68
C GLU A 443 14.07 -27.44 11.81
N HIS A 444 15.07 -27.56 12.67
CA HIS A 444 15.03 -28.40 13.87
C HIS A 444 15.88 -27.80 14.98
N VAL A 445 15.53 -28.13 16.22
CA VAL A 445 16.25 -27.69 17.42
C VAL A 445 16.45 -28.91 18.31
N ASP A 446 17.69 -29.16 18.73
CA ASP A 446 18.07 -30.27 19.61
C ASP A 446 17.56 -31.65 19.15
N GLY A 447 17.53 -31.89 17.84
CA GLY A 447 17.07 -33.15 17.26
C GLY A 447 15.54 -33.32 17.26
N SER A 448 14.78 -32.26 17.52
CA SER A 448 13.33 -32.20 17.35
C SER A 448 12.99 -31.33 16.15
N LEU A 449 12.17 -31.85 15.24
CA LEU A 449 11.68 -31.11 14.09
C LEU A 449 10.85 -29.90 14.54
N ALA A 450 11.12 -28.72 13.97
CA ALA A 450 10.31 -27.54 14.24
C ALA A 450 8.93 -27.69 13.56
N PRO A 451 7.81 -27.42 14.26
CA PRO A 451 6.47 -27.61 13.71
C PRO A 451 6.25 -26.90 12.37
N ILE A 452 6.81 -25.69 12.21
CA ILE A 452 6.71 -24.89 10.98
C ILE A 452 7.21 -25.61 9.72
N THR A 453 8.12 -26.60 9.87
CA THR A 453 8.56 -27.43 8.75
C THR A 453 7.40 -28.26 8.19
N LEU A 454 6.52 -28.79 9.05
CA LEU A 454 5.34 -29.56 8.63
C LEU A 454 4.35 -28.69 7.83
N ASN A 455 4.12 -27.45 8.27
CA ASN A 455 3.29 -26.49 7.53
C ASN A 455 3.92 -26.14 6.16
N THR A 456 5.25 -26.03 6.12
CA THR A 456 6.00 -25.75 4.88
C THR A 456 5.93 -26.93 3.89
N ILE A 457 5.96 -28.18 4.37
CA ILE A 457 5.77 -29.37 3.53
C ILE A 457 4.37 -29.36 2.89
N THR A 458 3.32 -29.00 3.65
CA THR A 458 1.97 -28.85 3.09
C THR A 458 1.93 -27.80 1.99
N ALA A 459 2.60 -26.65 2.18
CA ALA A 459 2.71 -25.63 1.13
C ALA A 459 3.46 -26.14 -0.11
N ALA A 460 4.59 -26.84 0.09
CA ALA A 460 5.36 -27.44 -1.01
C ALA A 460 4.53 -28.42 -1.83
N ARG A 461 3.73 -29.27 -1.18
CA ARG A 461 2.83 -30.22 -1.85
C ARG A 461 1.79 -29.54 -2.75
N ARG A 462 1.37 -28.31 -2.44
CA ARG A 462 0.41 -27.57 -3.28
C ARG A 462 1.00 -27.08 -4.61
N LEU A 463 2.33 -26.98 -4.72
CA LEU A 463 2.99 -26.61 -5.97
C LEU A 463 2.86 -27.72 -7.03
N GLY A 464 2.67 -28.97 -6.61
CA GLY A 464 2.75 -30.13 -7.48
C GLY A 464 4.20 -30.57 -7.73
N GLY A 465 4.37 -31.85 -8.05
CA GLY A 465 5.68 -32.46 -8.26
C GLY A 465 6.28 -33.10 -7.01
N GLU A 466 7.57 -33.40 -7.07
CA GLU A 466 8.29 -34.12 -6.02
C GLU A 466 8.79 -33.16 -4.92
N VAL A 467 8.58 -33.53 -3.64
CA VAL A 467 9.05 -32.76 -2.48
C VAL A 467 10.21 -33.47 -1.81
N SER A 468 11.37 -32.80 -1.79
CA SER A 468 12.56 -33.21 -1.05
C SER A 468 12.74 -32.35 0.19
N CYS A 469 13.21 -32.92 1.29
CA CYS A 469 13.57 -32.19 2.51
C CYS A 469 15.07 -32.26 2.77
N LEU A 470 15.72 -31.12 3.03
CA LEU A 470 17.12 -31.07 3.47
C LEU A 470 17.18 -30.88 4.98
N VAL A 471 17.86 -31.81 5.67
CA VAL A 471 18.17 -31.76 7.10
C VAL A 471 19.66 -31.55 7.27
N ALA A 472 20.05 -30.45 7.91
CA ALA A 472 21.44 -30.13 8.20
C ALA A 472 21.62 -29.88 9.71
N GLY A 473 22.73 -30.35 10.29
CA GLY A 473 22.99 -30.16 11.71
C GLY A 473 24.13 -31.04 12.24
N THR A 474 24.42 -30.93 13.53
CA THR A 474 25.40 -31.78 14.20
C THR A 474 24.86 -33.19 14.49
N LYS A 475 23.54 -33.31 14.71
CA LYS A 475 22.82 -34.57 14.96
C LYS A 475 21.46 -34.53 14.27
N CYS A 476 21.26 -35.36 13.25
CA CYS A 476 20.09 -35.33 12.38
C CYS A 476 19.26 -36.63 12.46
N ASP A 477 19.81 -37.72 13.01
CA ASP A 477 19.25 -39.08 12.91
C ASP A 477 17.76 -39.16 13.25
N LYS A 478 17.35 -38.59 14.40
CA LYS A 478 15.96 -38.59 14.85
C LYS A 478 15.05 -37.79 13.91
N VAL A 479 15.48 -36.60 13.51
CA VAL A 479 14.72 -35.71 12.62
C VAL A 479 14.55 -36.33 11.23
N VAL A 480 15.55 -37.07 10.76
CA VAL A 480 15.50 -37.79 9.49
C VAL A 480 14.46 -38.91 9.56
N GLN A 481 14.44 -39.69 10.64
CA GLN A 481 13.41 -40.72 10.85
C GLN A 481 12.01 -40.12 10.85
N ASP A 482 11.80 -39.05 11.64
CA ASP A 482 10.53 -38.36 11.72
C ASP A 482 10.07 -37.85 10.34
N LEU A 483 10.98 -37.24 9.55
CA LEU A 483 10.66 -36.72 8.21
C LEU A 483 10.38 -37.80 7.18
N CYS A 484 10.98 -38.99 7.30
CA CYS A 484 10.70 -40.10 6.40
C CYS A 484 9.26 -40.61 6.52
N GLU A 485 8.66 -40.47 7.71
CA GLU A 485 7.26 -40.84 7.98
C GLU A 485 6.26 -39.75 7.62
N VAL A 486 6.70 -38.51 7.32
CA VAL A 486 5.81 -37.40 6.97
C VAL A 486 5.17 -37.61 5.60
N ALA A 487 3.84 -37.52 5.56
CA ALA A 487 3.07 -37.71 4.34
C ALA A 487 3.40 -36.66 3.26
N GLY A 488 3.87 -37.14 2.11
CA GLY A 488 4.15 -36.34 0.91
C GLY A 488 5.58 -35.83 0.79
N VAL A 489 6.49 -36.26 1.66
CA VAL A 489 7.94 -36.16 1.43
C VAL A 489 8.36 -37.38 0.60
N ALA A 490 9.08 -37.14 -0.50
CA ALA A 490 9.60 -38.22 -1.36
C ALA A 490 11.04 -38.59 -0.98
N LYS A 491 11.85 -37.59 -0.63
CA LYS A 491 13.28 -37.77 -0.36
C LYS A 491 13.75 -36.88 0.78
N VAL A 492 14.61 -37.43 1.64
CA VAL A 492 15.25 -36.70 2.74
C VAL A 492 16.77 -36.66 2.49
N LEU A 493 17.31 -35.46 2.31
CA LEU A 493 18.73 -35.20 2.15
C LEU A 493 19.35 -34.90 3.51
N VAL A 494 20.42 -35.61 3.87
CA VAL A 494 21.04 -35.53 5.20
C VAL A 494 22.44 -34.93 5.12
N ALA A 495 22.67 -33.84 5.85
CA ALA A 495 23.97 -33.18 5.97
C ALA A 495 24.35 -33.09 7.45
N GLN A 496 25.00 -34.13 7.95
CA GLN A 496 25.46 -34.19 9.34
C GLN A 496 26.94 -33.84 9.46
N HIS A 497 27.25 -32.72 10.11
CA HIS A 497 28.63 -32.26 10.33
C HIS A 497 28.70 -31.23 11.47
N ASP A 498 29.83 -31.20 12.19
CA ASP A 498 30.03 -30.25 13.31
C ASP A 498 30.02 -28.78 12.87
N ALA A 499 30.39 -28.52 11.61
CA ALA A 499 30.34 -27.18 11.01
C ALA A 499 28.93 -26.58 10.98
N TYR A 500 27.87 -27.40 11.06
CA TYR A 500 26.49 -26.93 11.09
C TYR A 500 25.99 -26.60 12.51
N LYS A 501 26.90 -26.56 13.50
CA LYS A 501 26.57 -26.08 14.85
C LYS A 501 26.03 -24.65 14.79
N GLY A 502 24.86 -24.43 15.39
CA GLY A 502 24.21 -23.12 15.39
C GLY A 502 23.51 -22.75 14.08
N LEU A 503 23.51 -23.63 13.07
CA LEU A 503 22.79 -23.45 11.80
C LEU A 503 23.09 -22.12 11.09
N LEU A 504 24.37 -21.74 11.06
CA LEU A 504 24.81 -20.45 10.51
C LEU A 504 24.57 -20.37 8.98
N PRO A 505 24.01 -19.27 8.46
CA PRO A 505 23.74 -19.11 7.02
C PRO A 505 24.98 -19.24 6.14
N GLU A 506 26.13 -18.80 6.64
CA GLU A 506 27.43 -18.88 6.00
C GLU A 506 27.82 -20.33 5.68
N GLU A 507 27.49 -21.26 6.57
CA GLU A 507 27.79 -22.69 6.44
C GLU A 507 26.71 -23.45 5.67
N LEU A 508 25.43 -23.08 5.84
CA LEU A 508 24.31 -23.75 5.17
C LEU A 508 24.15 -23.33 3.70
N THR A 509 24.50 -22.09 3.34
CA THR A 509 24.32 -21.61 1.97
C THR A 509 25.14 -22.42 0.95
N PRO A 510 26.44 -22.69 1.14
CA PRO A 510 27.22 -23.54 0.24
C PRO A 510 26.63 -24.95 0.05
N LEU A 511 26.16 -25.57 1.14
CA LEU A 511 25.47 -26.87 1.11
C LEU A 511 24.23 -26.83 0.21
N ILE A 512 23.39 -25.81 0.37
CA ILE A 512 22.15 -25.65 -0.41
C ILE A 512 22.45 -25.36 -1.87
N LEU A 513 23.50 -24.58 -2.17
CA LEU A 513 23.94 -24.34 -3.54
C LEU A 513 24.50 -25.61 -4.20
N ALA A 514 25.25 -26.44 -3.46
CA ALA A 514 25.73 -27.73 -3.95
C ALA A 514 24.56 -28.67 -4.24
N THR A 515 23.59 -28.73 -3.32
CA THR A 515 22.34 -29.48 -3.47
C THR A 515 21.55 -28.99 -4.70
N GLN A 516 21.43 -27.68 -4.88
CA GLN A 516 20.76 -27.09 -6.05
C GLN A 516 21.48 -27.42 -7.36
N LYS A 517 22.82 -27.43 -7.39
CA LYS A 517 23.59 -27.82 -8.58
C LYS A 517 23.40 -29.29 -8.94
N GLN A 518 23.30 -30.17 -7.95
CA GLN A 518 23.16 -31.61 -8.17
C GLN A 518 21.75 -31.98 -8.65
N PHE A 519 20.71 -31.41 -8.04
CA PHE A 519 19.32 -31.83 -8.27
C PHE A 519 18.47 -30.85 -9.09
N SER A 520 18.93 -29.60 -9.30
CA SER A 520 18.25 -28.58 -10.12
C SER A 520 16.79 -28.33 -9.74
N TYR A 521 16.51 -28.09 -8.46
CA TYR A 521 15.14 -27.82 -7.99
C TYR A 521 14.54 -26.57 -8.62
N THR A 522 13.23 -26.62 -8.87
CA THR A 522 12.46 -25.48 -9.39
C THR A 522 12.01 -24.53 -8.30
N HIS A 523 11.83 -25.04 -7.07
CA HIS A 523 11.36 -24.30 -5.91
C HIS A 523 12.26 -24.64 -4.71
N ILE A 524 12.62 -23.64 -3.91
CA ILE A 524 13.33 -23.82 -2.64
C ILE A 524 12.58 -23.02 -1.58
N CYS A 525 12.17 -23.67 -0.49
CA CYS A 525 11.38 -23.02 0.55
C CYS A 525 11.76 -23.43 1.98
N ALA A 526 11.42 -22.55 2.93
CA ALA A 526 11.56 -22.78 4.37
C ALA A 526 10.43 -22.09 5.12
N GLY A 527 10.20 -22.45 6.38
CA GLY A 527 9.28 -21.72 7.26
C GLY A 527 9.73 -20.26 7.47
N ALA A 528 8.79 -19.32 7.57
CA ALA A 528 9.05 -17.91 7.82
C ALA A 528 9.40 -17.60 9.31
N SER A 529 10.20 -18.47 9.92
CA SER A 529 10.78 -18.34 11.26
C SER A 529 12.00 -17.40 11.27
N ALA A 530 12.64 -17.23 12.44
CA ALA A 530 13.91 -16.52 12.52
C ALA A 530 14.99 -17.20 11.65
N PHE A 531 15.03 -18.53 11.66
CA PHE A 531 15.94 -19.33 10.82
C PHE A 531 15.70 -19.09 9.33
N GLY A 532 14.47 -19.31 8.84
CA GLY A 532 14.17 -19.18 7.42
C GLY A 532 14.29 -17.74 6.90
N LYS A 533 13.89 -16.74 7.68
CA LYS A 533 14.05 -15.31 7.31
C LYS A 533 15.52 -14.87 7.25
N ASN A 534 16.39 -15.52 8.00
CA ASN A 534 17.83 -15.25 7.99
C ASN A 534 18.55 -15.97 6.83
N LEU A 535 18.14 -17.19 6.50
CA LEU A 535 18.79 -18.04 5.50
C LEU A 535 18.30 -17.79 4.06
N MET A 536 16.98 -17.72 3.84
CA MET A 536 16.40 -17.73 2.49
C MET A 536 16.83 -16.55 1.59
N PRO A 537 16.88 -15.29 2.08
CA PRO A 537 17.35 -14.17 1.25
C PRO A 537 18.80 -14.32 0.80
N ARG A 538 19.65 -14.96 1.63
CA ARG A 538 21.05 -15.21 1.31
C ARG A 538 21.19 -16.23 0.18
N ILE A 539 20.39 -17.31 0.21
CA ILE A 539 20.34 -18.31 -0.86
C ILE A 539 19.90 -17.66 -2.17
N ALA A 540 18.82 -16.87 -2.13
CA ALA A 540 18.28 -16.17 -3.29
C ALA A 540 19.32 -15.24 -3.94
N ALA A 541 20.04 -14.47 -3.12
CA ALA A 541 21.12 -13.60 -3.59
C ALA A 541 22.27 -14.39 -4.26
N LYS A 542 22.61 -15.59 -3.76
CA LYS A 542 23.64 -16.44 -4.37
C LYS A 542 23.19 -17.14 -5.65
N LEU A 543 21.88 -17.34 -5.81
CA LEU A 543 21.27 -17.87 -7.03
C LEU A 543 20.90 -16.78 -8.05
N ASP A 544 21.10 -15.51 -7.71
CA ASP A 544 20.72 -14.35 -8.52
C ASP A 544 19.22 -14.33 -8.88
N VAL A 545 18.37 -14.56 -7.86
CA VAL A 545 16.90 -14.55 -7.98
C VAL A 545 16.27 -13.74 -6.86
N SER A 546 15.09 -13.18 -7.11
CA SER A 546 14.32 -12.42 -6.12
C SER A 546 13.51 -13.37 -5.20
N PRO A 547 13.74 -13.38 -3.87
CA PRO A 547 12.97 -14.22 -2.97
C PRO A 547 11.59 -13.64 -2.67
N ILE A 548 10.64 -14.51 -2.30
CA ILE A 548 9.29 -14.12 -1.84
C ILE A 548 9.15 -14.45 -0.36
N SER A 549 8.94 -13.42 0.47
CA SER A 549 8.91 -13.62 1.92
C SER A 549 7.49 -13.83 2.45
N ASP A 550 7.35 -14.78 3.39
CA ASP A 550 6.19 -14.95 4.27
C ASP A 550 4.86 -15.08 3.51
N ILE A 551 4.82 -16.03 2.56
CA ILE A 551 3.64 -16.33 1.77
C ILE A 551 2.54 -16.93 2.63
N ILE A 552 1.29 -16.58 2.32
CA ILE A 552 0.09 -17.08 2.99
C ILE A 552 -0.78 -17.95 2.08
N GLU A 553 -0.55 -17.89 0.77
CA GLU A 553 -1.32 -18.64 -0.22
C GLU A 553 -0.46 -18.92 -1.47
N ILE A 554 -0.76 -20.01 -2.16
CA ILE A 554 -0.16 -20.41 -3.44
C ILE A 554 -1.32 -20.52 -4.44
N LYS A 555 -1.33 -19.68 -5.48
CA LYS A 555 -2.35 -19.69 -6.54
C LYS A 555 -1.94 -20.56 -7.73
N SER A 556 -0.66 -20.52 -8.07
CA SER A 556 -0.02 -21.37 -9.08
C SER A 556 1.45 -21.59 -8.70
N PRO A 557 2.18 -22.50 -9.36
CA PRO A 557 3.58 -22.73 -9.07
C PRO A 557 4.47 -21.48 -9.15
N ASP A 558 4.08 -20.48 -9.93
CA ASP A 558 4.78 -19.21 -10.09
C ASP A 558 4.05 -18.01 -9.45
N THR A 559 2.89 -18.19 -8.80
CA THR A 559 2.09 -17.09 -8.26
C THR A 559 1.70 -17.33 -6.81
N PHE A 560 2.12 -16.41 -5.94
CA PHE A 560 2.02 -16.52 -4.48
C PHE A 560 1.28 -15.31 -3.91
N VAL A 561 0.60 -15.46 -2.78
CA VAL A 561 0.03 -14.32 -2.04
C VAL A 561 0.78 -14.16 -0.74
N ARG A 562 1.11 -12.93 -0.37
CA ARG A 562 1.72 -12.57 0.91
C ARG A 562 1.06 -11.33 1.47
N THR A 563 1.14 -11.13 2.77
CA THR A 563 0.72 -9.86 3.37
C THR A 563 1.84 -8.82 3.31
N ILE A 564 1.47 -7.56 3.05
CA ILE A 564 2.33 -6.39 3.24
C ILE A 564 1.62 -5.39 4.16
N TYR A 565 2.30 -4.30 4.54
CA TYR A 565 1.74 -3.28 5.43
C TYR A 565 1.15 -3.84 6.73
N ALA A 566 1.95 -4.65 7.43
CA ALA A 566 1.54 -5.24 8.70
C ALA A 566 0.23 -6.05 8.62
N GLY A 567 0.01 -6.73 7.49
CA GLY A 567 -1.21 -7.53 7.28
C GLY A 567 -2.32 -6.80 6.55
N ASN A 568 -2.24 -5.49 6.35
CA ASN A 568 -3.39 -4.69 5.87
C ASN A 568 -3.63 -4.78 4.36
N ALA A 569 -2.68 -5.31 3.59
CA ALA A 569 -2.88 -5.57 2.17
C ALA A 569 -2.37 -6.96 1.79
N LEU A 570 -3.11 -7.60 0.89
CA LEU A 570 -2.74 -8.85 0.24
C LEU A 570 -2.03 -8.52 -1.08
N CYS A 571 -0.79 -8.95 -1.22
CA CYS A 571 0.01 -8.80 -2.42
C CYS A 571 0.11 -10.15 -3.13
N THR A 572 -0.51 -10.26 -4.30
CA THR A 572 -0.30 -11.40 -5.20
C THR A 572 0.95 -11.11 -6.03
N VAL A 573 1.96 -11.98 -5.93
CA VAL A 573 3.26 -11.86 -6.59
C VAL A 573 3.40 -12.99 -7.59
N LYS A 574 3.54 -12.64 -8.88
CA LYS A 574 4.00 -13.56 -9.91
C LYS A 574 5.53 -13.53 -9.99
N CYS A 575 6.16 -14.69 -10.02
CA CYS A 575 7.60 -14.87 -10.00
C CYS A 575 8.06 -15.61 -11.26
N ASP A 576 8.70 -14.87 -12.16
CA ASP A 576 9.22 -15.42 -13.42
C ASP A 576 10.68 -15.91 -13.29
N GLU A 577 11.21 -15.95 -12.06
CA GLU A 577 12.57 -16.41 -11.77
C GLU A 577 12.76 -17.89 -12.12
N LYS A 578 13.98 -18.27 -12.52
CA LYS A 578 14.29 -19.67 -12.88
C LYS A 578 14.12 -20.64 -11.72
N VAL A 579 14.39 -20.17 -10.49
CA VAL A 579 14.22 -20.92 -9.25
C VAL A 579 13.41 -20.05 -8.30
N LYS A 580 12.28 -20.57 -7.81
CA LYS A 580 11.40 -19.86 -6.88
C LYS A 580 11.91 -20.07 -5.47
N VAL A 581 12.49 -19.03 -4.89
CA VAL A 581 12.99 -19.05 -3.50
C VAL A 581 11.99 -18.31 -2.62
N PHE A 582 11.36 -18.98 -1.65
CA PHE A 582 10.33 -18.34 -0.84
C PHE A 582 10.23 -18.86 0.60
N SER A 583 9.71 -18.05 1.52
CA SER A 583 9.41 -18.49 2.89
C SER A 583 7.91 -18.54 3.16
N VAL A 584 7.48 -19.51 3.96
CA VAL A 584 6.07 -19.86 4.18
C VAL A 584 5.60 -19.44 5.57
N ARG A 585 4.48 -18.72 5.65
CA ARG A 585 3.84 -18.42 6.93
C ARG A 585 3.25 -19.69 7.52
N GLY A 586 3.74 -20.10 8.70
CA GLY A 586 3.31 -21.34 9.35
C GLY A 586 1.80 -21.42 9.59
N THR A 587 1.19 -20.34 10.07
CA THR A 587 -0.25 -20.29 10.41
C THR A 587 -1.20 -20.35 9.21
N SER A 588 -0.69 -20.23 7.98
CA SER A 588 -1.53 -20.20 6.77
C SER A 588 -1.72 -21.57 6.10
N PHE A 589 -0.97 -22.58 6.55
CA PHE A 589 -1.02 -23.94 6.00
C PHE A 589 -1.14 -24.95 7.14
N GLU A 590 -1.98 -25.95 6.98
CA GLU A 590 -2.08 -27.05 7.96
C GLU A 590 -0.77 -27.82 8.07
N ALA A 591 -0.46 -28.34 9.26
CA ALA A 591 0.70 -29.20 9.44
C ALA A 591 0.52 -30.51 8.67
N ALA A 592 1.55 -30.93 7.93
CA ALA A 592 1.56 -32.24 7.28
C ALA A 592 1.45 -33.38 8.32
N ALA A 593 0.72 -34.43 7.99
CA ALA A 593 0.61 -35.61 8.85
C ALA A 593 1.98 -36.25 9.07
N THR A 594 2.33 -36.51 10.33
CA THR A 594 3.61 -37.10 10.74
C THR A 594 3.69 -38.61 10.52
N SER A 595 2.69 -39.20 9.86
CA SER A 595 2.65 -40.62 9.51
C SER A 595 2.04 -40.81 8.12
N GLY A 596 2.35 -41.93 7.48
CA GLY A 596 1.87 -42.27 6.13
C GLY A 596 2.79 -41.85 4.99
N GLY A 597 3.96 -41.28 5.29
CA GLY A 597 5.07 -41.10 4.36
C GLY A 597 5.93 -42.37 4.20
N SER A 598 6.71 -42.42 3.13
CA SER A 598 7.69 -43.49 2.89
C SER A 598 8.90 -42.92 2.14
N ALA A 599 9.41 -41.78 2.62
CA ALA A 599 10.52 -41.10 1.95
C ALA A 599 11.83 -41.90 2.11
N SER A 600 12.69 -41.86 1.10
CA SER A 600 14.05 -42.41 1.19
C SER A 600 15.03 -41.35 1.70
N SER A 601 15.91 -41.72 2.64
CA SER A 601 17.02 -40.85 3.08
C SER A 601 18.29 -41.08 2.27
N GLU A 602 18.96 -40.01 1.81
CA GLU A 602 20.28 -40.06 1.18
C GLU A 602 21.20 -38.93 1.69
N ASN A 603 22.51 -39.10 1.57
CA ASN A 603 23.46 -38.07 1.99
C ASN A 603 23.40 -36.86 1.04
N ALA A 604 23.33 -35.66 1.61
CA ALA A 604 23.47 -34.41 0.87
C ALA A 604 24.93 -34.24 0.37
N PRO A 605 25.14 -33.50 -0.73
CA PRO A 605 26.49 -33.17 -1.18
C PRO A 605 27.28 -32.43 -0.10
N SER A 606 28.55 -32.77 0.05
CA SER A 606 29.43 -32.15 1.05
C SER A 606 29.91 -30.76 0.60
N SER A 607 30.02 -29.84 1.55
CA SER A 607 30.65 -28.53 1.37
C SER A 607 31.73 -28.31 2.42
N SER A 608 32.85 -27.68 2.04
CA SER A 608 33.90 -27.30 2.99
C SER A 608 33.40 -26.19 3.93
N PRO A 609 33.77 -26.21 5.23
CA PRO A 609 33.42 -25.16 6.17
C PRO A 609 33.95 -23.79 5.71
N VAL A 610 33.16 -22.74 5.89
CA VAL A 610 33.52 -21.37 5.48
C VAL A 610 34.32 -20.66 6.58
N GLY A 611 33.89 -20.80 7.84
CA GLY A 611 34.65 -20.36 9.02
C GLY A 611 34.73 -18.85 9.22
N ILE A 612 33.81 -18.06 8.66
CA ILE A 612 33.78 -16.58 8.81
C ILE A 612 32.85 -16.10 9.92
N SER A 613 32.08 -17.01 10.52
CA SER A 613 31.17 -16.76 11.63
C SER A 613 31.18 -17.97 12.54
N GLU A 614 31.05 -17.76 13.86
CA GLU A 614 30.99 -18.84 14.83
C GLU A 614 29.80 -18.67 15.78
N TRP A 615 29.25 -19.80 16.20
CA TRP A 615 28.21 -19.84 17.22
C TRP A 615 28.88 -19.96 18.60
N LEU A 616 28.60 -19.00 19.49
CA LEU A 616 29.21 -18.93 20.83
C LEU A 616 28.33 -19.55 21.91
N ASP A 617 27.11 -19.03 22.07
CA ASP A 617 26.19 -19.43 23.14
C ASP A 617 24.72 -19.16 22.77
N GLN A 618 23.79 -19.79 23.50
CA GLN A 618 22.36 -19.49 23.43
C GLN A 618 21.72 -19.43 24.83
N LYS A 619 20.88 -18.43 25.03
CA LYS A 619 20.05 -18.29 26.25
C LYS A 619 18.58 -18.39 25.88
N LEU A 620 17.99 -19.56 26.13
CA LEU A 620 16.57 -19.81 25.86
C LEU A 620 15.71 -19.48 27.08
N THR A 621 14.57 -18.84 26.85
CA THR A 621 13.54 -18.62 27.89
C THR A 621 12.90 -19.96 28.22
N LYS A 622 13.22 -20.51 29.40
CA LYS A 622 12.57 -21.73 29.88
C LYS A 622 11.16 -21.40 30.34
N SER A 623 10.17 -22.10 29.78
CA SER A 623 8.77 -22.00 30.19
C SER A 623 8.12 -23.36 30.13
N ASP A 624 7.31 -23.69 31.15
CA ASP A 624 6.45 -24.88 31.14
C ASP A 624 5.17 -24.66 30.30
N ARG A 625 5.01 -23.45 29.76
CA ARG A 625 3.86 -23.06 28.93
C ARG A 625 4.08 -23.51 27.47
N PRO A 626 3.01 -23.82 26.73
CA PRO A 626 3.12 -24.16 25.32
C PRO A 626 3.75 -23.02 24.51
N GLU A 627 4.43 -23.37 23.42
CA GLU A 627 5.03 -22.41 22.50
C GLU A 627 3.97 -21.47 21.93
N LEU A 628 4.24 -20.15 21.95
CA LEU A 628 3.27 -19.11 21.64
C LEU A 628 2.68 -19.22 20.21
N THR A 629 3.46 -19.67 19.23
CA THR A 629 3.06 -19.86 17.82
C THR A 629 2.16 -21.07 17.60
N GLY A 630 2.22 -22.07 18.48
CA GLY A 630 1.42 -23.30 18.41
C GLY A 630 0.30 -23.37 19.46
N ALA A 631 0.15 -22.35 20.30
CA ALA A 631 -0.85 -22.34 21.37
C ALA A 631 -2.27 -22.16 20.82
N LYS A 632 -3.22 -23.00 21.28
CA LYS A 632 -4.65 -22.87 20.93
C LYS A 632 -5.33 -21.67 21.59
N VAL A 633 -4.87 -21.29 22.78
CA VAL A 633 -5.39 -20.15 23.55
C VAL A 633 -4.23 -19.26 23.96
N VAL A 634 -4.34 -17.96 23.67
CA VAL A 634 -3.35 -16.94 24.05
C VAL A 634 -4.04 -15.86 24.89
N VAL A 635 -3.56 -15.67 26.11
CA VAL A 635 -3.99 -14.56 26.99
C VAL A 635 -2.88 -13.53 27.04
N SER A 636 -3.18 -12.23 26.96
CA SER A 636 -2.15 -11.19 26.83
C SER A 636 -1.35 -10.85 28.10
N GLY A 637 -1.21 -11.82 29.01
CA GLY A 637 -0.14 -11.92 30.02
C GLY A 637 0.85 -13.08 29.76
N VAL A 638 0.60 -13.88 28.73
CA VAL A 638 1.44 -14.97 28.19
C VAL A 638 1.97 -14.61 26.79
N GLY A 639 1.19 -13.89 25.98
CA GLY A 639 1.68 -13.10 24.84
C GLY A 639 1.62 -11.61 25.19
N ALA A 640 2.55 -10.78 24.70
CA ALA A 640 2.66 -9.40 25.15
C ALA A 640 2.79 -8.39 24.01
N SER A 641 2.37 -7.16 24.26
CA SER A 641 2.64 -6.04 23.36
C SER A 641 4.07 -5.55 23.51
N ARG A 642 4.57 -4.82 22.51
CA ARG A 642 5.89 -4.17 22.59
C ARG A 642 6.03 -3.27 23.82
N ALA A 643 4.97 -2.56 24.21
CA ALA A 643 5.00 -1.69 25.38
C ALA A 643 5.29 -2.46 26.68
N ALA A 644 4.80 -3.69 26.81
CA ALA A 644 5.07 -4.53 27.98
C ALA A 644 6.52 -5.05 27.98
N VAL A 645 7.09 -5.33 26.82
CA VAL A 645 8.51 -5.71 26.67
C VAL A 645 9.42 -4.53 26.99
N ASP A 646 9.14 -3.36 26.41
CA ASP A 646 9.93 -2.13 26.61
C ASP A 646 9.88 -1.67 28.09
N ALA A 647 8.80 -1.97 28.81
CA ALA A 647 8.65 -1.74 30.25
C ALA A 647 9.30 -2.82 31.15
N GLY A 648 9.81 -3.90 30.55
CA GLY A 648 10.47 -5.00 31.28
C GLY A 648 9.52 -5.97 31.98
N PHE A 649 8.24 -6.02 31.61
CA PHE A 649 7.27 -6.93 32.24
C PHE A 649 7.41 -8.38 31.76
N VAL A 650 7.83 -8.57 30.51
CA VAL A 650 8.08 -9.88 29.90
C VAL A 650 9.27 -9.80 28.94
N PRO A 651 9.93 -10.92 28.63
CA PRO A 651 11.01 -10.95 27.66
C PRO A 651 10.50 -10.80 26.21
N ASN A 652 11.39 -10.40 25.29
CA ASN A 652 11.04 -10.06 23.90
C ASN A 652 10.49 -11.25 23.10
N ASP A 653 10.84 -12.49 23.46
CA ASP A 653 10.31 -13.68 22.82
C ASP A 653 8.81 -13.90 23.06
N MET A 654 8.21 -13.25 24.06
CA MET A 654 6.76 -13.27 24.27
C MET A 654 6.02 -12.18 23.48
N GLN A 655 6.74 -11.32 22.74
CA GLN A 655 6.13 -10.24 21.98
C GLN A 655 5.28 -10.78 20.83
N VAL A 656 4.03 -10.34 20.76
CA VAL A 656 3.12 -10.54 19.62
C VAL A 656 3.09 -9.27 18.78
N GLY A 657 3.10 -9.44 17.46
CA GLY A 657 3.00 -8.32 16.51
C GLY A 657 4.02 -8.39 15.39
N GLN A 658 4.05 -7.34 14.57
CA GLN A 658 4.87 -7.21 13.36
C GLN A 658 6.37 -7.48 13.60
N THR A 659 6.91 -7.02 14.72
CA THR A 659 8.32 -7.20 15.10
C THR A 659 8.54 -8.37 16.06
N GLY A 660 7.49 -9.11 16.38
CA GLY A 660 7.51 -10.26 17.29
C GLY A 660 7.00 -11.52 16.59
N LYS A 661 6.22 -12.31 17.31
CA LYS A 661 5.58 -13.52 16.80
C LYS A 661 4.22 -13.20 16.17
N ILE A 662 3.92 -13.88 15.07
CA ILE A 662 2.59 -13.93 14.46
C ILE A 662 1.91 -15.20 15.00
N VAL A 663 0.71 -15.05 15.55
CA VAL A 663 -0.09 -16.12 16.13
C VAL A 663 -1.51 -16.09 15.54
N ALA A 664 -2.13 -17.26 15.43
CA ALA A 664 -3.51 -17.41 15.01
C ALA A 664 -4.25 -18.47 15.88
N PRO A 665 -4.37 -18.23 17.20
CA PRO A 665 -5.04 -19.14 18.12
C PRO A 665 -6.55 -19.23 17.86
N GLU A 666 -7.19 -20.22 18.49
CA GLU A 666 -8.65 -20.29 18.54
C GLU A 666 -9.25 -19.20 19.42
N LEU A 667 -8.54 -18.82 20.48
CA LEU A 667 -8.96 -17.73 21.38
C LEU A 667 -7.78 -16.82 21.72
N TYR A 668 -7.93 -15.52 21.46
CA TYR A 668 -7.00 -14.47 21.87
C TYR A 668 -7.67 -13.50 22.84
N ILE A 669 -7.14 -13.37 24.06
CA ILE A 669 -7.66 -12.44 25.07
C ILE A 669 -6.69 -11.26 25.22
N ALA A 670 -7.07 -10.10 24.68
CA ALA A 670 -6.33 -8.84 24.72
C ALA A 670 -6.71 -8.01 25.96
N VAL A 671 -5.85 -7.98 26.95
CA VAL A 671 -6.05 -7.32 28.25
C VAL A 671 -5.19 -6.06 28.34
N GLY A 672 -5.83 -4.89 28.38
CA GLY A 672 -5.13 -3.60 28.49
C GLY A 672 -4.28 -3.24 27.26
N ILE A 673 -4.59 -3.82 26.10
CA ILE A 673 -3.90 -3.56 24.83
C ILE A 673 -4.75 -2.60 24.01
N SER A 674 -4.16 -1.51 23.53
CA SER A 674 -4.87 -0.50 22.73
C SER A 674 -5.28 -1.00 21.34
N GLY A 675 -4.59 -1.99 20.79
CA GLY A 675 -4.83 -2.49 19.43
C GLY A 675 -4.10 -1.70 18.35
N ALA A 676 -2.90 -1.20 18.66
CA ALA A 676 -2.04 -0.61 17.63
C ALA A 676 -1.81 -1.58 16.46
N ILE A 677 -1.75 -1.06 15.23
CA ILE A 677 -1.64 -1.85 13.99
C ILE A 677 -0.48 -2.85 14.06
N GLN A 678 0.65 -2.45 14.66
CA GLN A 678 1.82 -3.32 14.79
C GLN A 678 1.54 -4.54 15.68
N HIS A 679 0.66 -4.42 16.67
CA HIS A 679 0.22 -5.56 17.51
C HIS A 679 -0.79 -6.43 16.76
N LEU A 680 -1.80 -5.80 16.15
CA LEU A 680 -2.85 -6.49 15.40
C LEU A 680 -2.29 -7.34 14.27
N ALA A 681 -1.23 -6.87 13.60
CA ALA A 681 -0.50 -7.61 12.57
C ALA A 681 -0.06 -9.02 12.97
N GLY A 682 0.10 -9.27 14.29
CA GLY A 682 0.52 -10.55 14.82
C GLY A 682 -0.60 -11.39 15.43
N MET A 683 -1.85 -10.93 15.50
CA MET A 683 -2.93 -11.67 16.16
C MET A 683 -4.34 -11.49 15.58
N LYS A 684 -4.52 -10.63 14.57
CA LYS A 684 -5.83 -10.35 13.98
C LYS A 684 -6.48 -11.57 13.30
N ASP A 685 -5.67 -12.55 12.91
CA ASP A 685 -6.14 -13.79 12.28
C ASP A 685 -6.55 -14.87 13.32
N SER A 686 -6.69 -14.48 14.59
CA SER A 686 -7.23 -15.38 15.64
C SER A 686 -8.71 -15.68 15.38
N LYS A 687 -9.18 -16.89 15.66
CA LYS A 687 -10.60 -17.25 15.40
C LYS A 687 -11.59 -16.46 16.26
N THR A 688 -11.22 -16.17 17.50
CA THR A 688 -12.02 -15.36 18.43
C THR A 688 -11.11 -14.43 19.23
N ILE A 689 -11.42 -13.14 19.24
CA ILE A 689 -10.70 -12.07 19.93
C ILE A 689 -11.60 -11.49 21.01
N VAL A 690 -11.13 -11.54 22.26
CA VAL A 690 -11.77 -10.92 23.42
C VAL A 690 -10.92 -9.73 23.86
N ALA A 691 -11.50 -8.53 23.96
CA ALA A 691 -10.82 -7.33 24.40
C ALA A 691 -11.33 -6.85 25.76
N ILE A 692 -10.40 -6.54 26.68
CA ILE A 692 -10.70 -5.91 27.97
C ILE A 692 -9.87 -4.63 28.05
N ASN A 693 -10.52 -3.48 27.97
CA ASN A 693 -9.84 -2.18 28.01
C ASN A 693 -10.68 -1.14 28.77
N LYS A 694 -10.02 -0.18 29.41
CA LYS A 694 -10.69 0.92 30.13
C LYS A 694 -11.19 2.01 29.20
N ASP A 695 -10.59 2.13 28.02
CA ASP A 695 -10.89 3.14 27.01
C ASP A 695 -11.86 2.53 25.99
N PRO A 696 -13.14 2.96 25.94
CA PRO A 696 -14.13 2.42 25.00
C PRO A 696 -13.77 2.66 23.53
N GLU A 697 -12.95 3.67 23.24
CA GLU A 697 -12.53 4.02 21.89
C GLU A 697 -11.22 3.32 21.47
N ALA A 698 -10.74 2.36 22.28
CA ALA A 698 -9.51 1.64 21.97
C ALA A 698 -9.64 0.87 20.64
N PRO A 699 -8.71 1.04 19.68
CA PRO A 699 -8.74 0.35 18.38
C PRO A 699 -8.89 -1.18 18.44
N ILE A 700 -8.46 -1.81 19.54
CA ILE A 700 -8.64 -3.25 19.76
C ILE A 700 -10.11 -3.70 19.68
N PHE A 701 -11.07 -2.85 20.05
CA PHE A 701 -12.50 -3.17 19.98
C PHE A 701 -13.02 -3.25 18.54
N GLN A 702 -12.33 -2.66 17.58
CA GLN A 702 -12.71 -2.75 16.16
C GLN A 702 -12.48 -4.15 15.58
N VAL A 703 -11.61 -4.94 16.20
CA VAL A 703 -11.28 -6.31 15.77
C VAL A 703 -11.67 -7.37 16.81
N ALA A 704 -12.29 -6.97 17.92
CA ALA A 704 -12.70 -7.88 18.96
C ALA A 704 -14.11 -8.41 18.69
N ASP A 705 -14.28 -9.72 18.76
CA ASP A 705 -15.60 -10.36 18.71
C ASP A 705 -16.40 -10.07 20.00
N TYR A 706 -15.69 -9.97 21.13
CA TYR A 706 -16.26 -9.64 22.44
C TYR A 706 -15.44 -8.55 23.14
N GLY A 707 -16.11 -7.52 23.66
CA GLY A 707 -15.47 -6.37 24.29
C GLY A 707 -16.00 -6.07 25.69
N ILE A 708 -15.11 -5.83 26.65
CA ILE A 708 -15.43 -5.36 28.00
C ILE A 708 -14.74 -4.01 28.24
N VAL A 709 -15.56 -2.96 28.38
CA VAL A 709 -15.08 -1.62 28.76
C VAL A 709 -15.02 -1.51 30.28
N ALA A 710 -13.85 -1.79 30.85
CA ALA A 710 -13.66 -1.77 32.29
C ALA A 710 -12.22 -1.43 32.68
N ASP A 711 -12.06 -0.78 33.83
CA ASP A 711 -10.77 -0.71 34.50
C ASP A 711 -10.39 -2.11 34.97
N LEU A 712 -9.29 -2.63 34.42
CA LEU A 712 -8.73 -3.94 34.72
C LEU A 712 -8.63 -4.20 36.24
N PHE A 713 -8.23 -3.19 37.03
CA PHE A 713 -8.03 -3.35 38.47
C PHE A 713 -9.31 -3.22 39.31
N LYS A 714 -10.41 -2.73 38.72
CA LYS A 714 -11.75 -2.70 39.35
C LYS A 714 -12.63 -3.87 38.91
N GLY A 715 -12.63 -4.22 37.63
CA GLY A 715 -13.44 -5.31 37.08
C GLY A 715 -13.05 -6.69 37.63
N LEU A 716 -11.76 -6.92 37.89
CA LEU A 716 -11.25 -8.17 38.47
C LEU A 716 -11.42 -8.28 39.99
N ARG A 717 -11.76 -7.17 40.69
CA ARG A 717 -11.83 -7.15 42.16
C ARG A 717 -13.18 -7.57 42.73
N ASN A 718 -14.25 -7.51 41.94
CA ASN A 718 -15.62 -7.72 42.43
C ASN A 718 -16.24 -9.09 42.09
N GLY A 719 -15.52 -9.99 41.41
CA GLY A 719 -16.07 -11.32 41.07
C GLY A 719 -17.36 -11.29 40.23
N SER A 720 -17.65 -10.18 39.58
CA SER A 720 -18.95 -9.87 38.94
C SER A 720 -18.85 -9.77 37.42
N VAL A 721 -17.98 -10.58 36.80
CA VAL A 721 -18.01 -10.80 35.35
C VAL A 721 -18.16 -12.30 35.14
N THR A 722 -19.39 -12.73 34.92
CA THR A 722 -19.76 -14.09 34.53
C THR A 722 -19.84 -14.18 33.02
N ALA A 723 -19.83 -15.38 32.44
CA ALA A 723 -20.03 -15.57 30.99
C ALA A 723 -21.36 -14.95 30.48
N GLY A 724 -22.31 -14.66 31.37
CA GLY A 724 -23.56 -13.96 31.07
C GLY A 724 -23.44 -12.44 30.91
N ASP A 725 -22.31 -11.83 31.28
CA ASP A 725 -22.02 -10.41 31.08
C ASP A 725 -21.38 -10.13 29.69
N LEU A 726 -21.15 -11.18 28.90
CA LEU A 726 -20.64 -11.11 27.53
C LEU A 726 -21.81 -10.92 26.55
N GLY A 727 -21.95 -9.70 26.02
CA GLY A 727 -22.79 -9.42 24.85
C GLY A 727 -21.96 -9.37 23.56
N PRO A 728 -22.54 -9.68 22.39
CA PRO A 728 -21.91 -9.33 21.11
C PRO A 728 -21.70 -7.81 21.05
N TRP A 729 -20.53 -7.37 20.60
CA TRP A 729 -20.24 -5.95 20.43
C TRP A 729 -21.06 -5.40 19.25
N ASP A 730 -21.90 -4.39 19.49
CA ASP A 730 -22.70 -3.71 18.47
C ASP A 730 -22.16 -2.29 18.24
N SER A 731 -21.59 -2.07 17.05
CA SER A 731 -21.04 -0.78 16.61
C SER A 731 -22.09 0.31 16.37
N ARG A 732 -23.39 0.00 16.52
CA ARG A 732 -24.50 0.95 16.26
C ARG A 732 -25.19 1.52 17.52
N ALA A 733 -24.73 1.18 18.72
CA ALA A 733 -25.32 1.72 19.95
C ALA A 733 -24.74 3.12 20.28
N PRO A 734 -25.59 4.14 20.53
CA PRO A 734 -25.12 5.49 20.89
C PRO A 734 -24.45 5.50 22.28
N PRO A 735 -23.50 6.42 22.54
CA PRO A 735 -22.72 6.42 23.77
C PRO A 735 -23.58 6.82 24.97
N GLY A 736 -23.67 5.93 25.95
CA GLY A 736 -24.30 6.21 27.24
C GLY A 736 -25.66 5.56 27.45
N ARG A 737 -25.73 4.23 27.40
CA ARG A 737 -26.66 3.41 28.20
C ARG A 737 -26.11 2.01 28.30
N ALA A 738 -25.92 1.50 29.53
CA ALA A 738 -25.78 0.07 29.74
C ALA A 738 -26.97 -0.63 29.07
N ALA A 739 -26.71 -1.67 28.29
CA ALA A 739 -27.76 -2.48 27.67
C ALA A 739 -28.67 -3.01 28.80
N ALA A 740 -29.92 -2.55 28.83
CA ALA A 740 -30.94 -3.16 29.67
C ALA A 740 -31.27 -4.55 29.10
N PRO A 741 -31.50 -5.56 29.96
CA PRO A 741 -31.78 -6.92 29.50
C PRO A 741 -33.07 -6.95 28.68
N CYS A 742 -32.99 -7.56 27.49
CA CYS A 742 -34.11 -7.69 26.57
C CYS A 742 -35.24 -8.52 27.24
N LYS A 743 -36.33 -7.85 27.63
CA LYS A 743 -37.59 -8.50 28.01
C LYS A 743 -38.44 -8.70 26.75
N SER A 744 -38.09 -9.67 25.92
CA SER A 744 -39.05 -10.26 24.99
C SER A 744 -38.76 -11.75 24.83
N SER A 745 -39.74 -12.56 25.21
CA SER A 745 -39.76 -14.01 25.06
C SER A 745 -39.83 -14.35 23.57
N GLY A 746 -38.71 -14.70 22.94
CA GLY A 746 -38.75 -15.07 21.52
C GLY A 746 -37.45 -15.38 20.78
N CYS A 747 -36.26 -15.20 21.38
CA CYS A 747 -35.00 -15.57 20.72
C CYS A 747 -34.13 -16.44 21.64
N ALA A 748 -34.52 -17.70 21.79
CA ALA A 748 -33.68 -18.75 22.34
C ALA A 748 -33.38 -19.76 21.22
N SER A 749 -32.22 -19.64 20.57
CA SER A 749 -31.54 -20.78 19.90
C SER A 749 -30.27 -20.34 19.17
N ARG A 750 -29.15 -20.33 19.90
CA ARG A 750 -27.79 -20.76 19.48
C ARG A 750 -26.77 -20.22 20.48
N VAL A 751 -26.70 -20.86 21.66
CA VAL A 751 -25.57 -20.76 22.58
C VAL A 751 -24.85 -22.09 22.48
N ALA A 752 -23.64 -22.10 21.93
CA ALA A 752 -22.74 -23.24 22.02
C ALA A 752 -22.07 -23.20 23.40
N GLN A 753 -22.13 -24.33 24.11
CA GLN A 753 -21.47 -24.55 25.40
C GLN A 753 -19.95 -24.38 25.26
N LEU A 754 -19.40 -23.36 25.91
CA LEU A 754 -18.01 -23.36 26.34
C LEU A 754 -18.00 -23.87 27.78
N ASP A 755 -17.48 -25.08 27.96
CA ASP A 755 -17.36 -25.71 29.28
C ASP A 755 -16.58 -24.80 30.24
N THR A 756 -17.12 -24.70 31.44
CA THR A 756 -16.70 -23.93 32.61
C THR A 756 -15.18 -23.83 32.79
N VAL A 757 -14.61 -22.66 32.49
CA VAL A 757 -13.37 -22.22 33.14
C VAL A 757 -13.76 -21.69 34.52
N THR A 758 -13.47 -22.48 35.55
CA THR A 758 -13.77 -22.10 36.94
C THR A 758 -13.05 -20.80 37.32
N THR A 759 -13.79 -19.93 38.00
CA THR A 759 -13.44 -18.55 38.42
C THR A 759 -12.09 -18.46 39.15
N ASP A 760 -11.63 -19.56 39.76
CA ASP A 760 -10.36 -19.64 40.48
C ASP A 760 -9.13 -19.55 39.56
N THR A 761 -9.23 -19.99 38.30
CA THR A 761 -8.11 -19.95 37.35
C THR A 761 -7.82 -18.53 36.87
N PHE A 762 -8.86 -17.69 36.80
CA PHE A 762 -8.75 -16.27 36.42
C PHE A 762 -8.15 -15.41 37.54
N PHE A 763 -8.40 -15.78 38.80
CA PHE A 763 -7.93 -15.04 39.98
C PHE A 763 -6.42 -15.20 40.23
N PHE A 764 -5.84 -16.36 39.92
CA PHE A 764 -4.40 -16.62 40.10
C PHE A 764 -3.51 -15.95 39.04
N LEU A 765 -4.02 -15.72 37.82
CA LEU A 765 -3.22 -15.15 36.72
C LEU A 765 -2.80 -13.69 36.98
N VAL A 766 -3.61 -12.94 37.73
CA VAL A 766 -3.46 -11.48 37.93
C VAL A 766 -2.57 -11.15 39.14
N LEU A 767 -2.53 -12.01 40.15
CA LEU A 767 -1.67 -11.82 41.34
C LEU A 767 -0.18 -12.06 41.04
N GLY A 768 0.14 -12.92 40.07
CA GLY A 768 1.52 -13.18 39.64
C GLY A 768 2.24 -11.96 39.02
N MET A 769 1.50 -11.00 38.47
CA MET A 769 2.08 -9.77 37.88
C MET A 769 2.40 -8.69 38.92
N LYS A 770 1.87 -8.79 40.15
CA LYS A 770 1.99 -7.71 41.15
C LYS A 770 3.14 -7.89 42.13
N ARG A 771 3.73 -9.08 42.21
CA ARG A 771 4.87 -9.37 43.08
C ARG A 771 5.82 -10.29 42.33
N GLY A 772 6.97 -9.77 41.89
CA GLY A 772 8.05 -10.59 41.34
C GLY A 772 8.60 -11.57 42.38
N ILE A 773 7.84 -12.62 42.69
CA ILE A 773 8.19 -13.68 43.63
C ILE A 773 8.31 -14.97 42.83
N SER A 774 9.52 -15.50 42.82
CA SER A 774 9.81 -16.90 42.51
C SER A 774 9.12 -17.77 43.57
N VAL A 775 8.13 -18.58 43.18
CA VAL A 775 7.59 -19.63 44.05
C VAL A 775 7.95 -20.99 43.47
N TRP A 776 8.72 -21.71 44.28
CA TRP A 776 9.22 -23.06 44.10
C TRP A 776 8.08 -24.11 44.09
N THR A 777 8.12 -24.98 43.08
CA THR A 777 7.89 -26.45 43.04
C THR A 777 6.91 -27.21 43.98
N PHE A 778 6.11 -28.08 43.32
CA PHE A 778 5.62 -29.47 43.62
C PHE A 778 4.38 -29.75 44.53
N PRO A 779 3.68 -30.93 44.43
CA PRO A 779 3.45 -31.92 43.33
C PRO A 779 1.91 -32.21 43.11
N PRO A 780 1.46 -33.22 42.33
CA PRO A 780 0.15 -33.25 41.64
C PRO A 780 -0.93 -34.05 42.37
N LEU A 781 -2.21 -33.70 42.21
CA LEU A 781 -3.35 -34.63 42.34
C LEU A 781 -4.49 -34.21 41.39
N LEU A 782 -4.47 -34.81 40.20
CA LEU A 782 -5.68 -35.05 39.41
C LEU A 782 -6.54 -36.07 40.17
N GLN A 783 -7.83 -35.79 40.33
CA GLN A 783 -8.82 -36.86 40.26
C GLN A 783 -10.01 -36.40 39.41
N VAL A 784 -10.18 -37.12 38.32
CA VAL A 784 -11.29 -37.07 37.37
C VAL A 784 -12.55 -37.60 38.05
N SER A 785 -13.70 -36.96 37.84
CA SER A 785 -14.97 -37.69 37.76
C SER A 785 -15.79 -37.17 36.60
N VAL A 786 -16.06 -38.08 35.67
CA VAL A 786 -16.96 -37.97 34.53
C VAL A 786 -18.40 -38.04 35.03
N SER A 787 -19.25 -37.13 34.54
CA SER A 787 -20.69 -37.34 34.36
C SER A 787 -21.24 -36.35 33.35
#